data_AF-A0A3L7U8B3-F1
#
_entry.id   AF-A0A3L7U8B3-F1
#
_cell.length_a   1.000
_cell.length_b   1.000
_cell.length_c   1.000
_cell.angle_alpha   90.00
_cell.angle_beta   90.00
_cell.angle_gamma   90.00
#
_symmetry.space_group_name_H-M   'P 1'
#
loop_
_entity.id
_entity.type
_entity.pdbx_description
1 polymer ?
#
loop_
_entity_poly.entity_id
_entity_poly.type
_entity_poly.pdbx_seq_one_letter_code
_entity_poly.pdbx_strand_id
1 'polypeptide(L)'
;MSQRKITVSDGTNFFLIPVSDIHEACADGFYIPAQRERTIVSDGKHIFEIPVADLPAAMADGFFDILTVERELVREFHNQIATPDLENSVPTPAEKFPPVEPPELKFAESEWSDEESAAQALQAAEDTSEEPVTLKMRLQRLLHPNATQRQRLAVLVTNVAVHVGVIFILAAILLPSEIKEEFMTITSTFEPETAETKELEMMELDQPVELSESTPPAETFIDSPVESMSIVDVNINDLDLASIQTAMDVSSTTASAMAATEFGGRSKAGRSAMVAKMGGSAASEKAVQEGLTWLAHHQGADGGWSFDHTGGECKNSCDQAGSLGVNCRNAATGMAILAMLGAGNTPYQGDFQESVLNGVKFLLAHSSAAPAGLDLRGQHAGNTGMYTHAIAATALCETLSMLKHEVTQNLRQDEDRTANRQRITIIRQLEPAAAAAIKFIVNAQSPSNGSWGYDPGNNGDTSILGWQMMALKSAVHAEIPVSPNAVRGANLFLDQVQAENGFYGYQSAQDAKPSTTAIGLVCRMLSGVSREEPRLKMAVEALSAAGPDPGNMYYNYYATQVMLHYGGETWDKWNSVMREHLVSTQQSEGHVAGSWNISDAHGGAAGRLYMTCLCTMTLEVYYRHLPLYGIPEAGESDSGVPDADKKDSKSKKK
;
A
#
# COMPACT_ATOMS: atom_id res chain seq x y z
N MET A 1 -42.57 14.57 25.69
CA MET A 1 -42.41 13.91 24.37
C MET A 1 -40.99 13.38 24.34
N SER A 2 -40.79 12.07 24.16
CA SER A 2 -39.43 11.51 24.03
C SER A 2 -38.75 12.19 22.84
N GLN A 3 -37.61 12.85 23.05
CA GLN A 3 -36.83 13.40 21.94
C GLN A 3 -36.47 12.23 21.02
N ARG A 4 -36.96 12.27 19.77
CA ARG A 4 -36.56 11.28 18.76
C ARG A 4 -35.04 11.36 18.63
N LYS A 5 -34.38 10.21 18.72
CA LYS A 5 -32.93 10.08 18.52
C LYS A 5 -32.66 9.42 17.17
N ILE A 6 -31.46 9.63 16.64
CA ILE A 6 -30.99 9.06 15.39
C ILE A 6 -29.51 8.75 15.50
N THR A 7 -29.07 7.68 14.85
CA THR A 7 -27.66 7.34 14.77
C THR A 7 -26.96 8.16 13.69
N VAL A 8 -25.86 8.79 14.08
CA VAL A 8 -24.94 9.46 13.16
C VAL A 8 -23.57 8.78 13.19
N SER A 9 -22.88 8.81 12.06
CA SER A 9 -21.55 8.24 11.88
C SER A 9 -20.65 9.12 11.03
N ASP A 10 -19.35 9.07 11.30
CA ASP A 10 -18.27 9.66 10.50
C ASP A 10 -17.48 8.57 9.73
N GLY A 11 -17.99 7.33 9.67
CA GLY A 11 -17.32 6.15 9.11
C GLY A 11 -16.39 5.42 10.09
N THR A 12 -16.25 5.94 11.32
CA THR A 12 -15.30 5.50 12.34
C THR A 12 -15.97 5.31 13.71
N ASN A 13 -16.83 6.25 14.10
CA ASN A 13 -17.54 6.34 15.36
C ASN A 13 -19.06 6.37 15.10
N PHE A 14 -19.83 5.95 16.10
CA PHE A 14 -21.28 5.81 16.01
C PHE A 14 -21.92 6.43 17.25
N PHE A 15 -22.77 7.43 17.06
CA PHE A 15 -23.43 8.13 18.16
C PHE A 15 -24.94 8.16 17.96
N LEU A 16 -25.68 7.90 19.04
CA LEU A 16 -27.12 8.04 19.07
C LEU A 16 -27.49 9.41 19.65
N ILE A 17 -27.79 10.37 18.78
CA ILE A 17 -28.01 11.78 19.15
C ILE A 17 -29.49 12.19 19.02
N PRO A 18 -29.96 13.23 19.71
CA PRO A 18 -31.27 13.83 19.44
C PRO A 18 -31.37 14.35 18.00
N VAL A 19 -32.54 14.19 17.37
CA VAL A 19 -32.80 14.68 15.99
C VAL A 19 -32.62 16.19 15.86
N SER A 20 -32.77 16.95 16.95
CA SER A 20 -32.51 18.40 16.97
C SER A 20 -31.04 18.76 16.69
N ASP A 21 -30.13 17.83 16.96
CA ASP A 21 -28.70 18.08 17.00
C ASP A 21 -28.02 17.58 15.71
N ILE A 22 -28.81 17.05 14.75
CA ILE A 22 -28.32 16.56 13.45
C ILE A 22 -27.55 17.64 12.71
N HIS A 23 -28.04 18.89 12.70
CA HIS A 23 -27.38 19.96 11.97
C HIS A 23 -26.00 20.30 12.54
N GLU A 24 -25.85 20.21 13.87
CA GLU A 24 -24.56 20.41 14.56
C GLU A 24 -23.64 19.22 14.28
N ALA A 25 -24.13 18.00 14.47
CA ALA A 25 -23.37 16.79 14.15
C ALA A 25 -22.94 16.71 12.68
N CYS A 26 -23.79 17.15 11.74
CA CYS A 26 -23.45 17.28 10.33
C CYS A 26 -22.36 18.33 10.07
N ALA A 27 -22.40 19.45 10.80
CA ALA A 27 -21.34 20.45 10.73
C ALA A 27 -20.00 19.88 11.24
N ASP A 28 -20.04 19.00 12.23
CA ASP A 28 -18.86 18.37 12.83
C ASP A 28 -18.32 17.17 12.02
N GLY A 29 -18.90 16.86 10.87
CA GLY A 29 -18.46 15.81 9.93
C GLY A 29 -19.22 14.49 10.00
N PHE A 30 -20.23 14.38 10.86
CA PHE A 30 -21.07 13.18 10.93
C PHE A 30 -22.17 13.18 9.86
N TYR A 31 -22.62 12.01 9.44
CA TYR A 31 -23.74 11.81 8.53
C TYR A 31 -24.66 10.72 9.06
N ILE A 32 -25.89 10.68 8.57
CA ILE A 32 -26.84 9.62 8.90
C ILE A 32 -26.56 8.44 7.95
N PRO A 33 -26.12 7.26 8.43
CA PRO A 33 -25.75 6.14 7.55
C PRO A 33 -26.85 5.74 6.57
N ALA A 34 -28.10 5.76 7.05
CA ALA A 34 -29.29 5.45 6.25
C ALA A 34 -29.47 6.37 5.02
N GLN A 35 -28.97 7.60 5.04
CA GLN A 35 -29.02 8.53 3.90
C GLN A 35 -27.97 8.22 2.83
N ARG A 36 -26.96 7.40 3.14
CA ARG A 36 -25.88 7.01 2.23
C ARG A 36 -25.96 5.56 1.78
N GLU A 37 -27.13 4.94 1.95
CA GLU A 37 -27.31 3.50 1.72
C GLU A 37 -26.30 2.65 2.53
N ARG A 38 -25.97 3.09 3.75
CA ARG A 38 -25.12 2.37 4.69
C ARG A 38 -25.89 1.97 5.94
N THR A 39 -25.39 0.96 6.62
CA THR A 39 -25.91 0.51 7.92
C THR A 39 -24.79 0.10 8.86
N ILE A 40 -25.13 -0.02 10.13
CA ILE A 40 -24.21 -0.51 11.16
C ILE A 40 -24.63 -1.92 11.55
N VAL A 41 -23.67 -2.83 11.51
CA VAL A 41 -23.86 -4.23 11.90
C VAL A 41 -22.99 -4.60 13.10
N SER A 42 -23.47 -5.51 13.96
CA SER A 42 -22.71 -6.02 15.11
C SER A 42 -22.96 -7.50 15.39
N ASP A 43 -21.95 -8.21 15.85
CA ASP A 43 -22.03 -9.58 16.37
C ASP A 43 -22.03 -9.61 17.93
N GLY A 44 -22.19 -8.46 18.58
CA GLY A 44 -22.12 -8.28 20.03
C GLY A 44 -20.71 -8.10 20.58
N LYS A 45 -19.66 -8.22 19.76
CA LYS A 45 -18.26 -7.93 20.14
C LYS A 45 -17.64 -6.85 19.25
N HIS A 46 -17.98 -6.85 17.98
CA HIS A 46 -17.46 -5.93 16.98
C HIS A 46 -18.61 -5.13 16.35
N ILE A 47 -18.31 -3.92 15.89
CA ILE A 47 -19.26 -3.03 15.24
C ILE A 47 -18.62 -2.48 13.97
N PHE A 48 -19.33 -2.58 12.84
CA PHE A 48 -18.85 -2.12 11.53
C PHE A 48 -19.94 -1.34 10.80
N GLU A 49 -19.54 -0.37 9.99
CA GLU A 49 -20.43 0.28 9.03
C GLU A 49 -20.21 -0.28 7.63
N ILE A 50 -21.27 -0.85 7.05
CA ILE A 50 -21.24 -1.49 5.74
C ILE A 50 -22.26 -0.86 4.78
N PRO A 51 -22.09 -0.99 3.46
CA PRO A 51 -23.18 -0.77 2.51
C PRO A 51 -24.40 -1.64 2.83
N VAL A 52 -25.62 -1.11 2.65
CA VAL A 52 -26.87 -1.86 2.86
C VAL A 52 -26.98 -3.04 1.89
N ALA A 53 -26.37 -2.95 0.71
CA ALA A 53 -26.29 -4.06 -0.25
C ALA A 53 -25.58 -5.30 0.32
N ASP A 54 -24.63 -5.10 1.24
CA ASP A 54 -23.84 -6.18 1.85
C ASP A 54 -24.51 -6.73 3.12
N LEU A 55 -25.63 -6.16 3.55
CA LEU A 55 -26.33 -6.56 4.76
C LEU A 55 -26.75 -8.04 4.75
N PRO A 56 -27.31 -8.62 3.66
CA PRO A 56 -27.64 -10.05 3.64
C PRO A 56 -26.42 -10.95 3.87
N ALA A 57 -25.26 -10.57 3.32
CA ALA A 57 -24.02 -11.31 3.53
C ALA A 57 -23.53 -11.20 4.98
N ALA A 58 -23.51 -9.98 5.53
CA ALA A 58 -23.15 -9.77 6.94
C ALA A 58 -24.07 -10.53 7.91
N MET A 59 -25.37 -10.63 7.61
CA MET A 59 -26.32 -11.43 8.39
C MET A 59 -26.06 -12.93 8.29
N ALA A 60 -25.67 -13.43 7.10
CA ALA A 60 -25.24 -14.80 6.94
C ALA A 60 -23.98 -15.12 7.78
N ASP A 61 -23.10 -14.12 7.93
CA ASP A 61 -21.89 -14.19 8.76
C ASP A 61 -22.12 -13.98 10.26
N GLY A 62 -23.39 -13.89 10.69
CA GLY A 62 -23.79 -13.81 12.11
C GLY A 62 -23.81 -12.39 12.69
N PHE A 63 -23.76 -11.36 11.86
CA PHE A 63 -23.95 -9.98 12.30
C PHE A 63 -25.43 -9.57 12.27
N PHE A 64 -25.82 -8.69 13.19
CA PHE A 64 -27.16 -8.14 13.29
C PHE A 64 -27.16 -6.68 12.87
N ASP A 65 -28.20 -6.25 12.16
CA ASP A 65 -28.37 -4.86 11.76
C ASP A 65 -28.94 -4.01 12.90
N ILE A 66 -28.12 -3.08 13.38
CA ILE A 66 -28.43 -2.21 14.51
C ILE A 66 -29.36 -1.07 14.07
N LEU A 67 -29.32 -0.67 12.79
CA LEU A 67 -30.08 0.48 12.29
C LEU A 67 -31.35 0.10 11.52
N THR A 68 -31.84 -1.14 11.67
CA THR A 68 -33.04 -1.62 10.97
C THR A 68 -34.24 -0.67 11.15
N VAL A 69 -34.56 -0.33 12.40
CA VAL A 69 -35.72 0.52 12.75
C VAL A 69 -35.48 1.98 12.34
N GLU A 70 -34.27 2.50 12.53
CA GLU A 70 -33.95 3.88 12.18
C GLU A 70 -33.96 4.12 10.67
N ARG A 71 -33.52 3.14 9.89
CA ARG A 71 -33.51 3.23 8.42
C ARG A 71 -34.93 3.23 7.85
N GLU A 72 -35.85 2.49 8.43
CA GLU A 72 -37.28 2.58 8.08
C GLU A 72 -37.86 3.96 8.42
N LEU A 73 -37.53 4.50 9.60
CA LEU A 73 -37.95 5.84 10.01
C LEU A 73 -37.40 6.95 9.11
N VAL A 74 -36.13 6.89 8.72
CA VAL A 74 -35.50 7.89 7.83
C VAL A 74 -36.11 7.86 6.42
N ARG A 75 -36.48 6.68 5.92
CA ARG A 75 -37.25 6.53 4.66
C ARG A 75 -38.64 7.17 4.76
N GLU A 76 -39.31 7.07 5.90
CA GLU A 76 -40.60 7.76 6.13
C GLU A 76 -40.45 9.29 6.25
N PHE A 77 -39.37 9.78 6.87
CA PHE A 77 -39.09 11.22 6.99
C PHE A 77 -38.77 11.89 5.64
N HIS A 78 -38.05 11.21 4.75
CA HIS A 78 -37.76 11.72 3.39
C HIS A 78 -39.03 11.92 2.55
N ASN A 79 -40.10 11.14 2.81
CA ASN A 79 -41.37 11.29 2.10
C ASN A 79 -42.26 12.43 2.63
N GLN A 80 -41.88 13.10 3.73
CA GLN A 80 -42.66 14.20 4.33
C GLN A 80 -42.08 15.59 4.08
N ILE A 81 -40.83 15.68 3.59
CA ILE A 81 -40.16 16.95 3.25
C ILE A 81 -39.83 16.91 1.75
N ALA A 82 -40.87 16.91 0.92
CA ALA A 82 -40.71 17.23 -0.49
C ALA A 82 -40.89 18.73 -0.70
N THR A 83 -39.92 19.34 -1.38
CA THR A 83 -39.90 20.56 -2.23
C THR A 83 -38.80 21.58 -1.86
N PRO A 84 -38.33 22.40 -2.81
CA PRO A 84 -37.31 22.09 -3.81
C PRO A 84 -36.10 23.06 -3.64
N ASP A 85 -35.15 23.02 -4.55
CA ASP A 85 -33.96 23.90 -4.65
C ASP A 85 -32.71 23.39 -3.93
N LEU A 86 -31.99 22.52 -4.63
CA LEU A 86 -30.52 22.56 -4.78
C LEU A 86 -30.12 21.68 -5.98
N GLU A 87 -30.80 21.88 -7.11
CA GLU A 87 -30.27 21.50 -8.42
C GLU A 87 -29.86 22.79 -9.14
N ASN A 88 -28.65 22.77 -9.72
CA ASN A 88 -28.02 23.75 -10.61
C ASN A 88 -26.87 24.56 -10.02
N SER A 89 -25.67 24.01 -10.13
CA SER A 89 -24.49 24.79 -10.54
C SER A 89 -23.50 23.91 -11.30
N VAL A 90 -23.82 23.63 -12.57
CA VAL A 90 -22.85 23.18 -13.58
C VAL A 90 -22.35 24.42 -14.33
N PRO A 91 -21.05 24.73 -14.35
CA PRO A 91 -20.50 25.70 -15.30
C PRO A 91 -20.02 24.99 -16.58
N THR A 92 -20.53 25.47 -17.72
CA THR A 92 -20.19 25.11 -19.11
C THR A 92 -18.79 25.56 -19.56
N PRO A 93 -18.23 25.00 -20.66
CA PRO A 93 -16.85 25.20 -21.12
C PRO A 93 -16.69 26.32 -22.17
N ALA A 94 -15.51 26.95 -22.23
CA ALA A 94 -15.12 27.89 -23.28
C ALA A 94 -13.66 27.66 -23.79
N GLU A 95 -13.60 27.31 -25.07
CA GLU A 95 -12.63 27.65 -26.16
C GLU A 95 -11.14 27.25 -26.16
N LYS A 96 -10.74 26.67 -27.31
CA LYS A 96 -9.40 26.18 -27.75
C LYS A 96 -8.49 27.30 -28.31
N PHE A 97 -7.17 27.05 -28.28
CA PHE A 97 -6.14 27.62 -29.19
C PHE A 97 -5.25 26.47 -29.76
N PRO A 98 -4.47 26.71 -30.85
CA PRO A 98 -4.25 25.78 -31.99
C PRO A 98 -2.92 24.99 -31.91
N PRO A 99 -2.66 24.03 -32.83
CA PRO A 99 -1.60 23.03 -32.67
C PRO A 99 -0.24 23.51 -33.21
N VAL A 100 0.84 22.96 -32.65
CA VAL A 100 2.21 23.08 -33.18
C VAL A 100 2.81 21.68 -33.31
N GLU A 101 3.30 21.37 -34.52
CA GLU A 101 3.93 20.11 -34.92
C GLU A 101 5.30 19.86 -34.26
N PRO A 102 5.73 18.59 -34.16
CA PRO A 102 7.02 18.21 -33.57
C PRO A 102 8.16 18.18 -34.61
N PRO A 103 9.40 18.55 -34.26
CA PRO A 103 10.56 18.17 -35.07
C PRO A 103 11.36 17.00 -34.45
N GLU A 104 11.79 16.13 -35.35
CA GLU A 104 12.65 14.96 -35.17
C GLU A 104 13.97 15.23 -34.44
N LEU A 105 14.46 14.23 -33.70
CA LEU A 105 15.83 14.18 -33.21
C LEU A 105 16.58 12.99 -33.82
N LYS A 106 17.68 13.31 -34.53
CA LYS A 106 18.65 12.36 -35.04
C LYS A 106 19.74 12.08 -34.02
N PHE A 107 20.14 10.82 -33.93
CA PHE A 107 21.24 10.32 -33.11
C PHE A 107 22.61 10.73 -33.66
N ALA A 108 23.57 10.89 -32.76
CA ALA A 108 25.00 10.82 -33.08
C ALA A 108 25.74 10.06 -31.97
N GLU A 109 26.41 8.99 -32.39
CA GLU A 109 27.34 8.14 -31.62
C GLU A 109 28.71 8.80 -31.45
N SER A 110 29.42 8.50 -30.35
CA SER A 110 30.86 8.16 -30.32
C SER A 110 31.29 7.91 -28.84
N GLU A 111 31.66 6.73 -28.37
CA GLU A 111 32.87 5.91 -28.58
C GLU A 111 34.17 6.38 -27.83
N TRP A 112 34.73 5.42 -27.06
CA TRP A 112 36.13 5.23 -26.57
C TRP A 112 36.42 5.64 -25.11
N SER A 113 36.67 4.71 -24.17
CA SER A 113 37.80 3.77 -23.93
C SER A 113 38.90 4.38 -23.05
N ASP A 114 39.22 3.72 -21.94
CA ASP A 114 40.58 3.22 -21.62
C ASP A 114 40.73 2.77 -20.14
N GLU A 115 41.36 1.59 -20.00
CA GLU A 115 41.34 0.65 -18.88
C GLU A 115 42.45 0.86 -17.85
N GLU A 116 43.15 2.01 -17.85
CA GLU A 116 44.43 2.15 -17.14
C GLU A 116 44.36 2.86 -15.77
N SER A 117 43.19 3.38 -15.38
CA SER A 117 43.04 4.16 -14.13
C SER A 117 42.67 3.34 -12.88
N ALA A 118 42.36 2.05 -13.04
CA ALA A 118 41.93 1.20 -11.91
C ALA A 118 43.11 0.54 -11.16
N ALA A 119 44.26 0.36 -11.81
CA ALA A 119 45.40 -0.36 -11.22
C ALA A 119 46.30 0.50 -10.31
N GLN A 120 46.30 1.83 -10.46
CA GLN A 120 47.15 2.72 -9.66
C GLN A 120 46.54 3.10 -8.29
N ALA A 121 45.23 2.90 -8.10
CA ALA A 121 44.57 3.22 -6.83
C ALA A 121 44.77 2.14 -5.74
N LEU A 122 45.10 0.89 -6.12
CA LEU A 122 45.24 -0.20 -5.16
C LEU A 122 46.61 -0.25 -4.44
N GLN A 123 47.66 0.38 -4.99
CA GLN A 123 49.02 0.29 -4.42
C GLN A 123 49.33 1.35 -3.35
N ALA A 124 48.47 2.35 -3.18
CA ALA A 124 48.69 3.45 -2.22
C ALA A 124 48.06 3.21 -0.83
N ALA A 125 47.31 2.11 -0.64
CA ALA A 125 46.55 1.87 0.59
C ALA A 125 47.25 0.95 1.60
N GLU A 126 48.41 0.39 1.27
CA GLU A 126 49.05 -0.68 2.09
C GLU A 126 50.23 -0.22 2.95
N ASP A 127 50.60 1.06 2.93
CA ASP A 127 51.77 1.55 3.70
C ASP A 127 51.41 2.79 4.53
N THR A 128 50.95 2.57 5.77
CA THR A 128 51.17 3.47 6.93
C THR A 128 50.48 2.92 8.19
N SER A 129 51.24 2.19 9.01
CA SER A 129 50.88 1.86 10.39
C SER A 129 51.55 2.87 11.34
N GLU A 130 50.79 3.67 12.09
CA GLU A 130 51.31 4.43 13.25
C GLU A 130 50.39 4.32 14.49
N GLU A 131 51.03 4.23 15.65
CA GLU A 131 50.49 3.97 17.00
C GLU A 131 49.52 5.04 17.58
N PRO A 132 48.71 4.71 18.61
CA PRO A 132 47.64 5.59 19.05
C PRO A 132 48.11 6.72 19.97
N VAL A 133 48.07 7.95 19.46
CA VAL A 133 48.17 9.19 20.26
C VAL A 133 46.83 9.50 20.93
N THR A 134 46.84 9.73 22.25
CA THR A 134 45.62 9.91 23.07
C THR A 134 44.82 11.19 22.73
N LEU A 135 43.49 11.08 22.83
CA LEU A 135 42.47 12.09 22.47
C LEU A 135 42.76 13.51 23.03
N LYS A 136 43.39 13.60 24.20
CA LYS A 136 43.78 14.87 24.84
C LYS A 136 44.77 15.69 24.01
N MET A 137 45.74 15.04 23.37
CA MET A 137 46.71 15.74 22.51
C MET A 137 46.08 16.26 21.20
N ARG A 138 45.05 15.57 20.69
CA ARG A 138 44.30 16.03 19.50
C ARG A 138 43.48 17.28 19.81
N LEU A 139 42.83 17.33 20.97
CA LEU A 139 42.06 18.50 21.43
C LEU A 139 42.94 19.73 21.68
N GLN A 140 44.12 19.55 22.28
CA GLN A 140 45.01 20.67 22.60
C GLN A 140 45.64 21.30 21.34
N ARG A 141 45.82 20.52 20.27
CA ARG A 141 46.38 20.97 18.99
C ARG A 141 45.34 21.71 18.10
N LEU A 142 44.05 21.51 18.35
CA LEU A 142 42.97 22.25 17.68
C LEU A 142 42.76 23.66 18.24
N LEU A 143 43.03 23.86 19.54
CA LEU A 143 42.76 25.13 20.22
C LEU A 143 43.84 26.20 19.98
N HIS A 144 45.06 25.81 19.55
CA HIS A 144 46.16 26.73 19.27
C HIS A 144 46.93 26.35 18.00
N PRO A 145 46.45 26.73 16.80
CA PRO A 145 47.11 26.39 15.54
C PRO A 145 48.41 27.19 15.36
N ASN A 146 49.50 26.48 15.08
CA ASN A 146 50.82 27.06 14.78
C ASN A 146 50.81 27.84 13.46
N ALA A 147 51.81 28.71 13.24
CA ALA A 147 51.87 29.63 12.08
C ALA A 147 51.71 28.93 10.72
N THR A 148 52.27 27.74 10.55
CA THR A 148 52.14 26.90 9.35
C THR A 148 50.74 26.33 9.14
N GLN A 149 50.01 26.01 10.22
CA GLN A 149 48.61 25.57 10.13
C GLN A 149 47.67 26.73 9.77
N ARG A 150 47.95 27.94 10.28
CA ARG A 150 47.21 29.15 9.89
C ARG A 150 47.39 29.47 8.41
N GLN A 151 48.59 29.28 7.85
CA GLN A 151 48.82 29.43 6.41
C GLN A 151 48.07 28.38 5.57
N ARG A 152 48.08 27.10 5.98
CA ARG A 152 47.32 26.05 5.28
C ARG A 152 45.80 26.29 5.35
N LEU A 153 45.30 26.72 6.50
CA LEU A 153 43.90 27.09 6.67
C LEU A 153 43.54 28.31 5.83
N ALA A 154 44.41 29.32 5.77
CA ALA A 154 44.20 30.49 4.92
C ALA A 154 44.16 30.13 3.43
N VAL A 155 45.04 29.23 2.97
CA VAL A 155 45.03 28.74 1.58
C VAL A 155 43.76 27.94 1.30
N LEU A 156 43.33 27.08 2.21
CA LEU A 156 42.09 26.30 2.08
C LEU A 156 40.86 27.22 2.01
N VAL A 157 40.76 28.19 2.93
CA VAL A 157 39.67 29.16 2.95
C VAL A 157 39.66 30.00 1.68
N THR A 158 40.84 30.41 1.19
CA THR A 158 40.97 31.17 -0.06
C THR A 158 40.52 30.32 -1.26
N ASN A 159 40.91 29.05 -1.31
CA ASN A 159 40.56 28.14 -2.39
C ASN A 159 39.03 27.87 -2.41
N VAL A 160 38.43 27.62 -1.24
CA VAL A 160 36.97 27.47 -1.11
C VAL A 160 36.25 28.76 -1.52
N ALA A 161 36.73 29.93 -1.09
CA ALA A 161 36.13 31.21 -1.46
C ALA A 161 36.19 31.47 -2.98
N VAL A 162 37.29 31.09 -3.64
CA VAL A 162 37.42 31.16 -5.10
C VAL A 162 36.43 30.23 -5.79
N HIS A 163 36.32 28.97 -5.36
CA HIS A 163 35.38 28.02 -5.97
C HIS A 163 33.92 28.45 -5.78
N VAL A 164 33.56 28.93 -4.59
CA VAL A 164 32.24 29.49 -4.32
C VAL A 164 31.98 30.72 -5.21
N GLY A 165 32.96 31.60 -5.37
CA GLY A 165 32.86 32.75 -6.27
C GLY A 165 32.62 32.35 -7.73
N VAL A 166 33.35 31.33 -8.23
CA VAL A 166 33.16 30.80 -9.58
C VAL A 166 31.77 30.19 -9.74
N ILE A 167 31.28 29.44 -8.74
CA ILE A 167 29.93 28.88 -8.76
C ILE A 167 28.86 29.99 -8.81
N PHE A 168 29.02 31.08 -8.04
CA PHE A 168 28.09 32.21 -8.09
C PHE A 168 28.14 32.96 -9.43
N ILE A 169 29.32 33.11 -10.03
CA ILE A 169 29.45 33.71 -11.37
C ILE A 169 28.78 32.81 -12.41
N LEU A 170 28.99 31.50 -12.34
CA LEU A 170 28.33 30.53 -13.24
C LEU A 170 26.81 30.54 -13.03
N ALA A 171 26.33 30.58 -11.79
CA ALA A 171 24.91 30.69 -11.48
C ALA A 171 24.31 32.00 -12.02
N ALA A 172 25.03 33.12 -11.93
CA ALA A 172 24.59 34.40 -12.47
C ALA A 172 24.57 34.45 -14.01
N ILE A 173 25.37 33.62 -14.67
CA ILE A 173 25.39 33.49 -16.15
C ILE A 173 24.33 32.50 -16.63
N LEU A 174 24.09 31.41 -15.88
CA LEU A 174 23.22 30.31 -16.28
C LEU A 174 21.75 30.48 -15.86
N LEU A 175 21.45 31.35 -14.88
CA LEU A 175 20.08 31.60 -14.43
C LEU A 175 19.54 32.89 -15.05
N PRO A 176 18.54 32.83 -15.95
CA PRO A 176 17.87 34.03 -16.45
C PRO A 176 17.08 34.73 -15.31
N SER A 177 17.10 36.06 -15.31
CA SER A 177 16.73 36.91 -14.17
C SER A 177 15.23 37.13 -13.93
N GLU A 178 14.35 36.26 -14.39
CA GLU A 178 12.92 36.36 -14.05
C GLU A 178 12.31 34.97 -13.85
N ILE A 179 12.20 34.55 -12.58
CA ILE A 179 11.32 33.46 -12.18
C ILE A 179 10.00 34.10 -11.77
N LYS A 180 9.03 34.11 -12.69
CA LYS A 180 7.62 34.18 -12.29
C LYS A 180 7.21 32.77 -11.92
N GLU A 181 6.93 32.57 -10.64
CA GLU A 181 6.29 31.33 -10.17
C GLU A 181 4.85 31.30 -10.69
N GLU A 182 4.54 30.30 -11.51
CA GLU A 182 3.17 29.90 -11.81
C GLU A 182 3.08 28.39 -11.58
N PHE A 183 2.37 28.01 -10.51
CA PHE A 183 2.03 26.63 -10.20
C PHE A 183 1.10 26.10 -11.30
N MET A 184 1.50 25.01 -11.98
CA MET A 184 0.66 24.36 -12.98
C MET A 184 -0.08 23.17 -12.35
N THR A 185 -1.35 23.40 -12.03
CA THR A 185 -2.35 22.38 -11.74
C THR A 185 -2.76 21.71 -13.05
N ILE A 186 -2.65 20.38 -13.14
CA ILE A 186 -3.09 19.60 -14.31
C ILE A 186 -4.56 19.22 -14.09
N THR A 187 -5.46 19.80 -14.88
CA THR A 187 -6.84 19.34 -15.06
C THR A 187 -7.01 18.95 -16.53
N SER A 188 -7.28 17.67 -16.77
CA SER A 188 -7.54 17.10 -18.09
C SER A 188 -9.00 17.38 -18.48
N THR A 189 -9.22 17.99 -19.64
CA THR A 189 -10.51 17.95 -20.36
C THR A 189 -10.21 17.70 -21.84
N PHE A 190 -10.82 16.64 -22.37
CA PHE A 190 -10.81 16.29 -23.79
C PHE A 190 -12.06 16.86 -24.48
N GLU A 191 -11.91 17.35 -25.71
CA GLU A 191 -12.95 17.24 -26.75
C GLU A 191 -12.37 17.50 -28.16
N PRO A 192 -12.99 16.95 -29.21
CA PRO A 192 -12.36 16.09 -30.20
C PRO A 192 -12.10 16.83 -31.52
N GLU A 193 -11.39 16.19 -32.46
CA GLU A 193 -11.47 16.49 -33.90
C GLU A 193 -11.20 15.18 -34.66
N THR A 194 -12.25 14.63 -35.26
CA THR A 194 -12.66 14.70 -36.69
C THR A 194 -11.90 13.74 -37.58
N ALA A 195 -12.70 12.83 -38.14
CA ALA A 195 -12.34 11.78 -39.05
C ALA A 195 -11.79 12.30 -40.39
N GLU A 196 -10.75 11.65 -40.88
CA GLU A 196 -10.57 11.44 -42.31
C GLU A 196 -10.80 9.96 -42.64
N THR A 197 -11.81 9.77 -43.48
CA THR A 197 -12.22 8.51 -44.10
C THR A 197 -11.15 7.97 -45.02
N LYS A 198 -10.79 6.69 -44.86
CA LYS A 198 -10.21 5.90 -45.92
C LYS A 198 -10.97 4.58 -46.04
N GLU A 199 -11.81 4.52 -47.07
CA GLU A 199 -12.44 3.30 -47.55
C GLU A 199 -11.37 2.27 -47.91
N LEU A 200 -11.57 1.02 -47.49
CA LEU A 200 -11.00 -0.16 -48.13
C LEU A 200 -11.86 -1.40 -47.80
N GLU A 201 -12.58 -1.79 -48.86
CA GLU A 201 -13.20 -3.07 -49.23
C GLU A 201 -13.35 -4.20 -48.17
N MET A 202 -14.63 -4.51 -47.95
CA MET A 202 -15.16 -5.76 -47.40
C MET A 202 -14.72 -6.99 -48.21
N MET A 203 -14.28 -8.03 -47.49
CA MET A 203 -14.25 -9.40 -47.97
C MET A 203 -15.23 -10.22 -47.12
N GLU A 204 -16.32 -10.68 -47.73
CA GLU A 204 -17.33 -11.58 -47.13
C GLU A 204 -16.71 -12.95 -46.82
N LEU A 205 -17.04 -13.51 -45.65
CA LEU A 205 -16.97 -14.94 -45.41
C LEU A 205 -18.29 -15.43 -44.81
N ASP A 206 -18.92 -16.34 -45.56
CA ASP A 206 -20.12 -17.11 -45.27
C ASP A 206 -20.11 -17.78 -43.90
N GLN A 207 -21.22 -17.63 -43.16
CA GLN A 207 -21.61 -18.55 -42.09
C GLN A 207 -22.52 -19.64 -42.66
N PRO A 208 -22.60 -20.82 -41.99
CA PRO A 208 -23.87 -21.51 -41.96
C PRO A 208 -24.35 -21.85 -40.54
N VAL A 209 -25.56 -21.33 -40.27
CA VAL A 209 -26.78 -22.02 -39.80
C VAL A 209 -26.82 -22.65 -38.39
N GLU A 210 -27.79 -22.13 -37.64
CA GLU A 210 -28.37 -22.53 -36.36
C GLU A 210 -28.79 -24.00 -36.23
N LEU A 211 -28.85 -24.49 -34.98
CA LEU A 211 -29.86 -25.48 -34.54
C LEU A 211 -30.15 -25.37 -33.02
N SER A 212 -31.29 -24.75 -32.74
CA SER A 212 -32.35 -25.04 -31.75
C SER A 212 -32.05 -25.52 -30.31
N GLU A 213 -32.69 -24.78 -29.40
CA GLU A 213 -33.12 -25.01 -28.01
C GLU A 213 -33.42 -26.45 -27.53
N SER A 214 -33.19 -26.68 -26.23
CA SER A 214 -34.25 -27.17 -25.32
C SER A 214 -33.82 -27.09 -23.84
N THR A 215 -34.62 -26.37 -23.04
CA THR A 215 -34.69 -26.44 -21.56
C THR A 215 -35.55 -27.63 -21.13
N PRO A 216 -35.37 -28.17 -19.91
CA PRO A 216 -36.51 -28.23 -18.96
C PRO A 216 -36.05 -28.11 -17.47
N PRO A 217 -36.90 -28.26 -16.44
CA PRO A 217 -37.40 -27.14 -15.64
C PRO A 217 -37.02 -27.20 -14.15
N ALA A 218 -37.35 -26.13 -13.45
CA ALA A 218 -37.23 -25.97 -12.00
C ALA A 218 -38.10 -26.95 -11.20
N GLU A 219 -37.57 -27.39 -10.05
CA GLU A 219 -38.37 -27.89 -8.92
C GLU A 219 -38.24 -26.95 -7.72
N THR A 220 -39.39 -26.45 -7.31
CA THR A 220 -39.72 -25.77 -6.05
C THR A 220 -39.84 -26.76 -4.90
N PHE A 221 -39.48 -26.37 -3.66
CA PHE A 221 -40.03 -26.78 -2.34
C PHE A 221 -39.01 -26.34 -1.24
N ILE A 222 -39.30 -25.83 -0.02
CA ILE A 222 -40.46 -25.51 0.82
C ILE A 222 -40.01 -24.43 1.82
N ASP A 223 -40.93 -23.52 2.13
CA ASP A 223 -40.89 -22.48 3.17
C ASP A 223 -41.37 -23.03 4.54
N SER A 224 -40.73 -22.62 5.64
CA SER A 224 -41.28 -22.39 7.02
C SER A 224 -40.20 -22.42 8.11
N PRO A 225 -40.41 -21.79 9.29
CA PRO A 225 -40.73 -20.39 9.53
C PRO A 225 -39.73 -19.74 10.52
N VAL A 226 -39.69 -18.42 10.50
CA VAL A 226 -38.91 -17.56 11.41
C VAL A 226 -39.51 -17.61 12.82
N GLU A 227 -38.73 -18.04 13.81
CA GLU A 227 -39.01 -17.77 15.22
C GLU A 227 -38.42 -16.39 15.59
N SER A 228 -39.31 -15.45 15.89
CA SER A 228 -38.97 -14.12 16.39
C SER A 228 -38.36 -14.23 17.79
N MET A 229 -37.06 -14.00 17.94
CA MET A 229 -36.47 -13.63 19.23
C MET A 229 -36.45 -12.11 19.38
N SER A 230 -36.92 -11.66 20.53
CA SER A 230 -37.02 -10.26 20.94
C SER A 230 -35.67 -9.54 20.88
N ILE A 231 -35.66 -8.40 20.20
CA ILE A 231 -34.57 -7.42 20.18
C ILE A 231 -34.33 -6.92 21.61
N VAL A 232 -33.12 -7.10 22.12
CA VAL A 232 -32.64 -6.47 23.35
C VAL A 232 -32.07 -5.11 22.94
N ASP A 233 -32.72 -4.02 23.38
CA ASP A 233 -32.22 -2.66 23.21
C ASP A 233 -30.87 -2.51 23.95
N VAL A 234 -29.78 -2.51 23.19
CA VAL A 234 -28.43 -2.20 23.70
C VAL A 234 -28.23 -0.69 23.56
N ASN A 235 -28.14 0.01 24.70
CA ASN A 235 -27.88 1.45 24.74
C ASN A 235 -26.41 1.72 24.40
N ILE A 236 -26.16 2.23 23.19
CA ILE A 236 -24.84 2.55 22.61
C ILE A 236 -24.02 3.53 23.49
N ASN A 237 -24.67 4.26 24.41
CA ASN A 237 -24.02 5.29 25.24
C ASN A 237 -23.29 4.76 26.49
N ASP A 238 -23.38 3.47 26.82
CA ASP A 238 -22.80 2.90 28.06
C ASP A 238 -21.35 2.40 27.90
N LEU A 239 -20.64 2.83 26.85
CA LEU A 239 -19.21 2.59 26.66
C LEU A 239 -18.42 3.90 26.92
N ASP A 240 -17.43 3.79 27.81
CA ASP A 240 -16.70 4.86 28.51
C ASP A 240 -16.43 6.13 27.66
N LEU A 241 -17.10 7.22 28.05
CA LEU A 241 -17.32 8.45 27.27
C LEU A 241 -16.25 9.54 27.50
N ALA A 242 -15.13 9.23 28.15
CA ALA A 242 -14.24 10.26 28.71
C ALA A 242 -13.11 10.75 27.78
N SER A 243 -12.98 10.25 26.55
CA SER A 243 -11.83 10.57 25.67
C SER A 243 -12.18 11.20 24.30
N ILE A 244 -13.43 11.58 24.04
CA ILE A 244 -13.94 11.81 22.66
C ILE A 244 -14.40 13.26 22.38
N GLN A 245 -13.86 14.28 23.05
CA GLN A 245 -14.30 15.67 22.79
C GLN A 245 -13.44 16.46 21.79
N THR A 246 -12.40 15.88 21.15
CA THR A 246 -11.39 16.71 20.45
C THR A 246 -11.04 16.29 19.03
N ALA A 247 -11.97 15.72 18.28
CA ALA A 247 -11.75 15.45 16.85
C ALA A 247 -13.06 15.62 16.05
N MET A 248 -13.66 16.80 16.16
CA MET A 248 -14.74 17.22 15.28
C MET A 248 -14.15 18.08 14.16
N ASP A 249 -14.76 17.95 12.98
CA ASP A 249 -14.58 18.79 11.79
C ASP A 249 -13.72 18.20 10.64
N VAL A 250 -14.21 17.11 10.01
CA VAL A 250 -13.87 16.86 8.60
C VAL A 250 -14.97 16.13 7.80
N SER A 251 -15.62 16.84 6.86
CA SER A 251 -16.70 16.39 5.95
C SER A 251 -16.28 15.33 4.92
N SER A 252 -17.21 14.52 4.38
CA SER A 252 -17.00 13.36 3.48
C SER A 252 -16.15 13.55 2.22
N THR A 253 -15.92 14.79 1.78
CA THR A 253 -14.90 15.10 0.75
C THR A 253 -13.49 14.77 1.23
N THR A 254 -13.23 14.83 2.53
CA THR A 254 -11.93 14.52 3.11
C THR A 254 -11.71 13.04 3.35
N ALA A 255 -12.74 12.21 3.53
CA ALA A 255 -12.56 10.75 3.54
C ALA A 255 -12.02 10.25 2.19
N SER A 256 -12.56 10.78 1.09
CA SER A 256 -12.07 10.49 -0.28
C SER A 256 -10.68 11.11 -0.55
N ALA A 257 -10.42 12.33 -0.05
CA ALA A 257 -9.10 12.97 -0.17
C ALA A 257 -8.03 12.37 0.75
N MET A 258 -8.40 11.85 1.92
CA MET A 258 -7.51 11.09 2.82
C MET A 258 -7.16 9.77 2.16
N ALA A 259 -8.14 9.04 1.62
CA ALA A 259 -7.91 7.82 0.84
C ALA A 259 -7.04 8.04 -0.41
N ALA A 260 -6.89 9.27 -0.91
CA ALA A 260 -6.05 9.60 -2.08
C ALA A 260 -4.53 9.66 -1.78
N THR A 261 -4.11 9.47 -0.52
CA THR A 261 -2.69 9.38 -0.13
C THR A 261 -2.30 7.92 0.17
N GLU A 262 -1.04 7.54 -0.10
CA GLU A 262 -0.54 6.15 0.01
C GLU A 262 -0.84 5.49 1.37
N PHE A 263 -0.90 6.26 2.45
CA PHE A 263 -1.22 5.77 3.80
C PHE A 263 -2.61 6.15 4.29
N GLY A 264 -3.33 7.04 3.61
CA GLY A 264 -4.60 7.52 4.12
C GLY A 264 -5.72 6.49 4.01
N GLY A 265 -5.60 5.50 3.12
CA GLY A 265 -6.39 4.27 3.14
C GLY A 265 -6.22 3.47 4.45
N ARG A 266 -5.11 3.62 5.17
CA ARG A 266 -4.83 2.92 6.43
C ARG A 266 -5.32 3.68 7.68
N SER A 267 -5.87 4.89 7.51
CA SER A 267 -6.62 5.56 8.57
C SER A 267 -7.96 4.85 8.79
N LYS A 268 -8.58 4.96 9.97
CA LYS A 268 -9.87 4.28 10.24
C LYS A 268 -10.96 4.70 9.24
N ALA A 269 -11.08 6.00 8.94
CA ALA A 269 -12.03 6.52 7.95
C ALA A 269 -11.68 6.10 6.50
N GLY A 270 -10.40 6.21 6.10
CA GLY A 270 -9.97 5.80 4.77
C GLY A 270 -10.10 4.30 4.54
N ARG A 271 -9.89 3.49 5.59
CA ARG A 271 -10.05 2.03 5.55
C ARG A 271 -11.49 1.65 5.30
N SER A 272 -12.44 2.18 6.08
CA SER A 272 -13.87 1.96 5.87
C SER A 272 -14.32 2.32 4.44
N ALA A 273 -13.77 3.41 3.88
CA ALA A 273 -14.05 3.83 2.50
C ALA A 273 -13.47 2.86 1.47
N MET A 274 -12.20 2.45 1.62
CA MET A 274 -11.52 1.56 0.68
C MET A 274 -12.03 0.12 0.76
N VAL A 275 -12.41 -0.37 1.95
CA VAL A 275 -13.11 -1.65 2.14
C VAL A 275 -14.39 -1.67 1.29
N ALA A 276 -15.25 -0.67 1.46
CA ALA A 276 -16.51 -0.61 0.70
C ALA A 276 -16.27 -0.46 -0.81
N LYS A 277 -15.26 0.33 -1.21
CA LYS A 277 -14.98 0.61 -2.63
C LYS A 277 -14.34 -0.56 -3.36
N MET A 278 -13.46 -1.30 -2.71
CA MET A 278 -12.60 -2.31 -3.36
C MET A 278 -13.05 -3.74 -3.08
N GLY A 279 -14.21 -3.91 -2.43
CA GLY A 279 -14.82 -5.21 -2.18
C GLY A 279 -14.25 -5.95 -0.95
N GLY A 280 -13.92 -5.24 0.12
CA GLY A 280 -13.81 -5.86 1.44
C GLY A 280 -15.19 -6.11 2.07
N SER A 281 -15.29 -7.03 3.02
CA SER A 281 -16.53 -7.34 3.75
C SER A 281 -16.33 -7.21 5.26
N ALA A 282 -17.41 -7.16 6.04
CA ALA A 282 -17.31 -7.19 7.50
C ALA A 282 -16.57 -8.44 8.00
N ALA A 283 -16.80 -9.58 7.35
CA ALA A 283 -16.10 -10.81 7.65
C ALA A 283 -14.60 -10.74 7.32
N SER A 284 -14.19 -10.11 6.21
CA SER A 284 -12.76 -9.93 5.91
C SER A 284 -12.08 -8.98 6.88
N GLU A 285 -12.76 -7.91 7.30
CA GLU A 285 -12.23 -6.97 8.30
C GLU A 285 -12.10 -7.63 9.69
N LYS A 286 -13.09 -8.43 10.08
CA LYS A 286 -13.02 -9.26 11.28
C LYS A 286 -11.86 -10.25 11.19
N ALA A 287 -11.68 -10.92 10.06
CA ALA A 287 -10.59 -11.86 9.86
C ALA A 287 -9.21 -11.19 10.00
N VAL A 288 -9.04 -9.98 9.46
CA VAL A 288 -7.82 -9.18 9.67
C VAL A 288 -7.62 -8.92 11.17
N GLN A 289 -8.63 -8.40 11.88
CA GLN A 289 -8.52 -8.09 13.30
C GLN A 289 -8.15 -9.32 14.13
N GLU A 290 -8.80 -10.46 13.90
CA GLU A 290 -8.51 -11.71 14.60
C GLU A 290 -7.09 -12.21 14.31
N GLY A 291 -6.60 -12.06 13.07
CA GLY A 291 -5.22 -12.36 12.71
C GLY A 291 -4.20 -11.49 13.44
N LEU A 292 -4.47 -10.19 13.57
CA LEU A 292 -3.61 -9.28 14.33
C LEU A 292 -3.65 -9.57 15.84
N THR A 293 -4.81 -9.89 16.39
CA THR A 293 -4.94 -10.34 17.78
C THR A 293 -4.13 -11.61 18.03
N TRP A 294 -4.20 -12.59 17.11
CA TRP A 294 -3.37 -13.78 17.19
C TRP A 294 -1.88 -13.42 17.16
N LEU A 295 -1.44 -12.55 16.25
CA LEU A 295 -0.05 -12.10 16.19
C LEU A 295 0.39 -11.43 17.49
N ALA A 296 -0.43 -10.55 18.07
CA ALA A 296 -0.12 -9.87 19.33
C ALA A 296 0.06 -10.86 20.49
N HIS A 297 -0.79 -11.89 20.59
CA HIS A 297 -0.64 -12.96 21.60
C HIS A 297 0.62 -13.83 21.42
N HIS A 298 1.23 -13.81 20.24
CA HIS A 298 2.43 -14.58 19.91
C HIS A 298 3.72 -13.74 19.93
N GLN A 299 3.65 -12.49 20.38
CA GLN A 299 4.84 -11.67 20.61
C GLN A 299 5.62 -12.18 21.83
N GLY A 300 6.93 -12.35 21.69
CA GLY A 300 7.79 -12.72 22.81
C GLY A 300 7.99 -11.55 23.79
N ALA A 301 8.37 -11.87 25.04
CA ALA A 301 8.63 -10.89 26.09
C ALA A 301 9.75 -9.87 25.76
N ASP A 302 10.61 -10.17 24.78
CA ASP A 302 11.65 -9.27 24.28
C ASP A 302 11.18 -8.38 23.12
N GLY A 303 9.90 -8.46 22.75
CA GLY A 303 9.25 -7.69 21.70
C GLY A 303 9.34 -8.30 20.30
N GLY A 304 10.10 -9.37 20.10
CA GLY A 304 10.25 -10.02 18.80
C GLY A 304 9.32 -11.21 18.59
N TRP A 305 9.13 -11.61 17.33
CA TRP A 305 8.42 -12.83 16.95
C TRP A 305 9.38 -13.95 16.55
N SER A 306 8.84 -15.16 16.42
CA SER A 306 9.55 -16.37 15.99
C SER A 306 8.67 -17.19 15.06
N PHE A 307 9.26 -17.66 13.95
CA PHE A 307 8.63 -18.67 13.09
C PHE A 307 8.50 -20.04 13.78
N ASP A 308 9.34 -20.30 14.79
CA ASP A 308 9.24 -21.47 15.64
C ASP A 308 8.41 -21.14 16.88
N HIS A 309 7.22 -21.74 17.00
CA HIS A 309 6.29 -21.62 18.13
C HIS A 309 6.32 -22.84 19.06
N THR A 310 7.33 -23.72 18.95
CA THR A 310 7.46 -24.86 19.86
C THR A 310 7.84 -24.48 21.29
N GLY A 311 8.36 -23.26 21.48
CA GLY A 311 8.69 -22.68 22.78
C GLY A 311 7.96 -21.36 23.06
N GLY A 312 8.37 -20.67 24.12
CA GLY A 312 7.85 -19.33 24.46
C GLY A 312 6.37 -19.31 24.86
N GLU A 313 5.66 -18.26 24.46
CA GLU A 313 4.25 -18.02 24.80
C GLU A 313 3.30 -19.08 24.25
N CYS A 314 3.59 -19.66 23.07
CA CYS A 314 2.74 -20.69 22.47
C CYS A 314 2.84 -22.05 23.20
N LYS A 315 3.96 -22.37 23.87
CA LYS A 315 4.15 -23.61 24.66
C LYS A 315 3.74 -24.91 23.91
N ASN A 316 4.00 -25.02 22.61
CA ASN A 316 3.54 -26.11 21.72
C ASN A 316 2.00 -26.23 21.56
N SER A 317 1.25 -25.17 21.85
CA SER A 317 -0.22 -25.17 21.69
C SER A 317 -0.65 -24.89 20.25
N CYS A 318 0.28 -24.49 19.39
CA CYS A 318 0.10 -24.26 17.95
C CYS A 318 0.73 -25.43 17.17
N ASP A 319 0.00 -25.96 16.19
CA ASP A 319 0.54 -26.82 15.16
C ASP A 319 1.26 -26.01 14.05
N GLN A 320 1.98 -26.71 13.17
CA GLN A 320 2.76 -26.14 12.07
C GLN A 320 3.78 -25.07 12.49
N ALA A 321 4.54 -25.36 13.55
CA ALA A 321 5.71 -24.56 13.88
C ALA A 321 6.74 -24.61 12.74
N GLY A 322 7.24 -23.43 12.38
CA GLY A 322 8.35 -23.30 11.45
C GLY A 322 9.65 -23.81 12.05
N SER A 323 10.56 -24.24 11.18
CA SER A 323 11.90 -24.69 11.55
C SER A 323 12.95 -23.57 11.52
N LEU A 324 12.56 -22.35 11.12
CA LEU A 324 13.48 -21.21 10.96
C LEU A 324 13.83 -20.45 12.27
N GLY A 325 13.26 -20.90 13.40
CA GLY A 325 13.44 -20.42 14.79
C GLY A 325 14.35 -19.21 15.05
N VAL A 326 15.38 -19.38 15.88
CA VAL A 326 16.27 -18.28 16.32
C VAL A 326 16.98 -17.56 15.18
N ASN A 327 17.18 -18.26 14.05
CA ASN A 327 17.97 -17.76 12.93
C ASN A 327 17.24 -16.67 12.12
N CYS A 328 15.91 -16.62 12.14
CA CYS A 328 15.13 -15.70 11.29
C CYS A 328 14.16 -14.81 12.09
N ARG A 329 14.47 -14.49 13.35
CA ARG A 329 13.61 -13.66 14.21
C ARG A 329 13.36 -12.25 13.68
N ASN A 330 14.33 -11.66 12.99
CA ASN A 330 14.13 -10.34 12.37
C ASN A 330 13.10 -10.41 11.24
N ALA A 331 13.05 -11.51 10.47
CA ALA A 331 12.06 -11.71 9.42
C ALA A 331 10.68 -11.95 10.04
N ALA A 332 10.57 -12.83 11.03
CA ALA A 332 9.33 -13.09 11.75
C ALA A 332 8.74 -11.80 12.35
N THR A 333 9.61 -10.99 12.99
CA THR A 333 9.23 -9.70 13.57
C THR A 333 8.83 -8.69 12.49
N GLY A 334 9.59 -8.60 11.39
CA GLY A 334 9.25 -7.71 10.29
C GLY A 334 7.91 -8.07 9.63
N MET A 335 7.62 -9.36 9.42
CA MET A 335 6.32 -9.80 8.90
C MET A 335 5.15 -9.40 9.80
N ALA A 336 5.28 -9.60 11.12
CA ALA A 336 4.23 -9.24 12.08
C ALA A 336 4.01 -7.72 12.14
N ILE A 337 5.10 -6.93 12.15
CA ILE A 337 5.02 -5.47 12.07
C ILE A 337 4.34 -5.03 10.78
N LEU A 338 4.72 -5.62 9.63
CA LEU A 338 4.13 -5.26 8.34
C LEU A 338 2.62 -5.49 8.35
N ALA A 339 2.12 -6.62 8.84
CA ALA A 339 0.68 -6.85 8.99
C ALA A 339 0.02 -5.78 9.87
N MET A 340 0.56 -5.54 11.07
CA MET A 340 0.02 -4.51 11.98
C MET A 340 -0.03 -3.11 11.35
N LEU A 341 1.03 -2.70 10.63
CA LEU A 341 1.11 -1.42 9.92
C LEU A 341 0.12 -1.33 8.75
N GLY A 342 -0.14 -2.45 8.05
CA GLY A 342 -1.09 -2.48 6.94
C GLY A 342 -2.50 -2.14 7.40
N ALA A 343 -2.88 -2.66 8.57
CA ALA A 343 -4.13 -2.35 9.25
C ALA A 343 -4.19 -0.96 9.92
N GLY A 344 -3.12 -0.16 9.84
CA GLY A 344 -3.07 1.18 10.41
C GLY A 344 -2.53 1.28 11.84
N ASN A 345 -1.99 0.19 12.41
CA ASN A 345 -1.41 0.21 13.75
C ASN A 345 0.05 0.65 13.69
N THR A 346 0.39 1.69 14.44
CA THR A 346 1.75 2.26 14.51
C THR A 346 2.24 2.27 15.95
N PRO A 347 3.51 2.60 16.25
CA PRO A 347 4.01 2.63 17.62
C PRO A 347 3.22 3.50 18.62
N TYR A 348 2.37 4.42 18.14
CA TYR A 348 1.59 5.35 18.98
C TYR A 348 0.14 5.55 18.49
N GLN A 349 -0.38 4.62 17.69
CA GLN A 349 -1.75 4.65 17.20
C GLN A 349 -2.26 3.23 16.95
N GLY A 350 -3.54 2.99 17.26
CA GLY A 350 -4.21 1.70 17.06
C GLY A 350 -4.08 0.75 18.25
N ASP A 351 -4.86 -0.33 18.21
CA ASP A 351 -4.99 -1.30 19.30
C ASP A 351 -3.70 -2.07 19.58
N PHE A 352 -2.85 -2.22 18.55
CA PHE A 352 -1.60 -2.97 18.62
C PHE A 352 -0.35 -2.10 18.77
N GLN A 353 -0.50 -0.85 19.21
CA GLN A 353 0.61 0.13 19.27
C GLN A 353 1.81 -0.33 20.09
N GLU A 354 1.58 -0.99 21.24
CA GLU A 354 2.67 -1.52 22.07
C GLU A 354 3.41 -2.66 21.37
N SER A 355 2.68 -3.54 20.70
CA SER A 355 3.27 -4.64 19.94
C SER A 355 4.14 -4.13 18.80
N VAL A 356 3.67 -3.13 18.05
CA VAL A 356 4.46 -2.49 16.98
C VAL A 356 5.70 -1.82 17.56
N LEU A 357 5.56 -1.00 18.61
CA LEU A 357 6.69 -0.31 19.25
C LEU A 357 7.76 -1.30 19.75
N ASN A 358 7.35 -2.39 20.39
CA ASN A 358 8.26 -3.41 20.91
C ASN A 358 8.94 -4.20 19.78
N GLY A 359 8.22 -4.52 18.71
CA GLY A 359 8.80 -5.14 17.51
C GLY A 359 9.85 -4.26 16.83
N VAL A 360 9.55 -2.97 16.70
CA VAL A 360 10.48 -1.99 16.12
C VAL A 360 11.75 -1.88 16.97
N LYS A 361 11.61 -1.77 18.29
CA LYS A 361 12.75 -1.79 19.23
C LYS A 361 13.55 -3.08 19.11
N PHE A 362 12.88 -4.22 18.96
CA PHE A 362 13.53 -5.51 18.76
C PHE A 362 14.41 -5.50 17.50
N LEU A 363 13.87 -5.06 16.35
CA LEU A 363 14.64 -4.99 15.10
C LEU A 363 15.86 -4.07 15.22
N LEU A 364 15.71 -2.90 15.86
CA LEU A 364 16.82 -1.99 16.10
C LEU A 364 17.89 -2.61 16.99
N ALA A 365 17.49 -3.31 18.07
CA ALA A 365 18.41 -3.98 18.99
C ALA A 365 19.11 -5.20 18.37
N HIS A 366 18.50 -5.84 17.36
CA HIS A 366 19.02 -7.02 16.66
C HIS A 366 19.57 -6.68 15.27
N SER A 367 20.00 -5.44 15.09
CA SER A 367 20.75 -4.97 13.93
C SER A 367 22.24 -4.88 14.26
N SER A 368 23.11 -5.04 13.25
CA SER A 368 24.55 -4.89 13.43
C SER A 368 25.14 -3.94 12.40
N ALA A 369 26.10 -3.12 12.81
CA ALA A 369 26.82 -2.26 11.87
C ALA A 369 27.72 -3.12 10.97
N ALA A 370 27.64 -2.90 9.66
CA ALA A 370 28.47 -3.55 8.66
C ALA A 370 29.12 -2.49 7.73
N PRO A 371 30.22 -2.82 7.04
CA PRO A 371 30.81 -1.90 6.05
C PRO A 371 29.80 -1.45 4.98
N ALA A 372 28.87 -2.33 4.62
CA ALA A 372 27.83 -2.08 3.63
C ALA A 372 26.66 -1.21 4.14
N GLY A 373 26.50 -1.01 5.46
CA GLY A 373 25.35 -0.33 6.05
C GLY A 373 24.94 -0.93 7.39
N LEU A 374 23.64 -0.95 7.68
CA LEU A 374 23.09 -1.63 8.84
C LEU A 374 22.58 -3.01 8.43
N ASP A 375 23.16 -4.07 8.98
CA ASP A 375 22.78 -5.45 8.68
C ASP A 375 21.65 -5.92 9.60
N LEU A 376 20.48 -6.18 9.01
CA LEU A 376 19.28 -6.68 9.69
C LEU A 376 19.10 -8.20 9.56
N ARG A 377 20.07 -8.93 9.02
CA ARG A 377 19.94 -10.38 8.81
C ARG A 377 19.96 -11.19 10.11
N GLY A 378 20.44 -10.61 11.22
CA GLY A 378 20.48 -11.28 12.52
C GLY A 378 21.35 -12.53 12.50
N GLN A 379 20.94 -13.57 13.22
CA GLN A 379 21.63 -14.87 13.28
C GLN A 379 21.29 -15.80 12.10
N HIS A 380 21.05 -15.25 10.90
CA HIS A 380 20.57 -15.97 9.71
C HIS A 380 21.23 -17.35 9.49
N ALA A 381 20.48 -18.27 8.86
CA ALA A 381 20.99 -19.57 8.47
C ALA A 381 20.74 -19.80 6.97
N GLY A 382 21.79 -20.08 6.22
CA GLY A 382 21.71 -20.42 4.80
C GLY A 382 20.98 -19.37 3.96
N ASN A 383 20.04 -19.82 3.14
CA ASN A 383 19.39 -19.03 2.09
C ASN A 383 18.36 -18.00 2.59
N THR A 384 18.31 -17.68 3.89
CA THR A 384 17.29 -16.77 4.46
C THR A 384 17.77 -15.35 4.70
N GLY A 385 19.08 -15.11 4.60
CA GLY A 385 19.71 -13.85 4.97
C GLY A 385 19.08 -12.64 4.27
N MET A 386 19.20 -12.56 2.94
CA MET A 386 18.72 -11.37 2.21
C MET A 386 17.19 -11.19 2.26
N TYR A 387 16.39 -12.25 2.41
CA TYR A 387 14.95 -12.10 2.71
C TYR A 387 14.72 -11.44 4.07
N THR A 388 15.42 -11.94 5.10
CA THR A 388 15.33 -11.42 6.46
C THR A 388 15.65 -9.94 6.50
N HIS A 389 16.71 -9.55 5.80
CA HIS A 389 17.11 -8.15 5.67
C HIS A 389 16.00 -7.30 5.05
N ALA A 390 15.50 -7.69 3.87
CA ALA A 390 14.51 -6.91 3.13
C ALA A 390 13.20 -6.76 3.88
N ILE A 391 12.69 -7.84 4.49
CA ILE A 391 11.46 -7.83 5.28
C ILE A 391 11.61 -6.86 6.45
N ALA A 392 12.71 -6.95 7.21
CA ALA A 392 12.97 -6.06 8.35
C ALA A 392 13.17 -4.60 7.90
N ALA A 393 13.90 -4.37 6.81
CA ALA A 393 14.12 -3.03 6.25
C ALA A 393 12.81 -2.39 5.77
N THR A 394 11.93 -3.17 5.13
CA THR A 394 10.59 -2.73 4.73
C THR A 394 9.78 -2.30 5.96
N ALA A 395 9.77 -3.11 7.02
CA ALA A 395 9.07 -2.80 8.27
C ALA A 395 9.58 -1.49 8.91
N LEU A 396 10.90 -1.27 8.95
CA LEU A 396 11.48 -0.03 9.47
C LEU A 396 11.10 1.19 8.60
N CYS A 397 11.12 1.05 7.28
CA CYS A 397 10.78 2.13 6.35
C CYS A 397 9.29 2.48 6.43
N GLU A 398 8.39 1.49 6.42
CA GLU A 398 6.95 1.75 6.55
C GLU A 398 6.62 2.38 7.91
N THR A 399 7.22 1.89 9.01
CA THR A 399 7.06 2.50 10.34
C THR A 399 7.49 3.96 10.32
N LEU A 400 8.66 4.26 9.75
CA LEU A 400 9.19 5.62 9.66
C LEU A 400 8.27 6.54 8.85
N SER A 401 7.78 6.06 7.70
CA SER A 401 6.90 6.84 6.83
C SER A 401 5.57 7.16 7.51
N MET A 402 4.93 6.18 8.16
CA MET A 402 3.67 6.39 8.88
C MET A 402 3.84 7.35 10.07
N LEU A 403 4.93 7.22 10.84
CA LEU A 403 5.22 8.15 11.93
C LEU A 403 5.49 9.59 11.45
N LYS A 404 6.19 9.76 10.33
CA LYS A 404 6.38 11.08 9.70
C LYS A 404 5.04 11.68 9.28
N HIS A 405 4.16 10.87 8.70
CA HIS A 405 2.81 11.29 8.33
C HIS A 405 2.00 11.71 9.58
N GLU A 406 1.98 10.92 10.64
CA GLU A 406 1.31 11.27 11.90
C GLU A 406 1.82 12.58 12.49
N VAL A 407 3.14 12.79 12.56
CA VAL A 407 3.70 14.04 13.07
C VAL A 407 3.28 15.22 12.18
N THR A 408 3.24 15.03 10.86
CA THR A 408 2.85 16.09 9.91
C THR A 408 1.37 16.46 10.05
N GLN A 409 0.49 15.48 10.24
CA GLN A 409 -0.94 15.71 10.50
C GLN A 409 -1.16 16.36 11.88
N ASN A 410 -0.48 15.87 12.92
CA ASN A 410 -0.63 16.37 14.29
C ASN A 410 0.07 17.72 14.53
N LEU A 411 0.96 18.19 13.65
CA LEU A 411 1.45 19.57 13.69
C LEU A 411 0.38 20.58 13.23
N ARG A 412 -0.68 20.11 12.56
CA ARG A 412 -1.80 20.95 12.11
C ARG A 412 -2.91 21.04 13.16
N GLN A 413 -2.89 20.16 14.16
CA GLN A 413 -3.85 20.13 15.26
C GLN A 413 -3.11 20.53 16.56
N ASP A 414 -3.76 21.25 17.47
CA ASP A 414 -3.18 21.67 18.76
C ASP A 414 -3.01 20.49 19.77
N GLU A 415 -2.76 19.28 19.26
CA GLU A 415 -2.67 18.04 20.00
C GLU A 415 -1.33 17.85 20.74
N ASP A 416 -1.42 16.99 21.75
CA ASP A 416 -0.47 16.77 22.83
C ASP A 416 1.01 16.77 22.41
N ARG A 417 1.69 17.87 22.76
CA ARG A 417 3.15 18.06 22.58
C ARG A 417 3.97 16.88 23.11
N THR A 418 3.44 16.10 24.06
CA THR A 418 4.10 14.93 24.64
C THR A 418 4.11 13.75 23.68
N ALA A 419 2.97 13.43 23.06
CA ALA A 419 2.87 12.34 22.08
C ALA A 419 3.75 12.63 20.85
N ASN A 420 3.75 13.88 20.37
CA ASN A 420 4.63 14.29 19.27
C ASN A 420 6.13 14.21 19.64
N ARG A 421 6.51 14.47 20.89
CA ARG A 421 7.90 14.25 21.33
C ARG A 421 8.31 12.78 21.29
N GLN A 422 7.42 11.86 21.66
CA GLN A 422 7.71 10.42 21.62
C GLN A 422 7.87 9.94 20.17
N ARG A 423 6.95 10.33 19.28
CA ARG A 423 7.06 10.07 17.82
C ARG A 423 8.37 10.60 17.24
N ILE A 424 8.71 11.86 17.51
CA ILE A 424 9.98 12.47 17.04
C ILE A 424 11.19 11.72 17.59
N THR A 425 11.13 11.24 18.84
CA THR A 425 12.24 10.51 19.46
C THR A 425 12.52 9.19 18.75
N ILE A 426 11.48 8.40 18.44
CA ILE A 426 11.68 7.14 17.71
C ILE A 426 12.06 7.40 16.25
N ILE A 427 11.51 8.44 15.59
CA ILE A 427 11.88 8.85 14.22
C ILE A 427 13.38 9.11 14.14
N ARG A 428 13.96 9.83 15.11
CA ARG A 428 15.41 10.12 15.17
C ARG A 428 16.29 8.87 15.29
N GLN A 429 15.74 7.76 15.76
CA GLN A 429 16.45 6.47 15.81
C GLN A 429 16.22 5.69 14.52
N LEU A 430 14.98 5.69 14.00
CA LEU A 430 14.57 4.96 12.81
C LEU A 430 15.17 5.50 11.53
N GLU A 431 15.19 6.81 11.35
CA GLU A 431 15.66 7.45 10.11
C GLU A 431 17.10 7.04 9.74
N PRO A 432 18.12 7.18 10.61
CA PRO A 432 19.47 6.72 10.28
C PRO A 432 19.55 5.19 10.13
N ALA A 433 18.77 4.42 10.91
CA ALA A 433 18.79 2.97 10.85
C ALA A 433 18.19 2.43 9.53
N ALA A 434 17.03 2.94 9.14
CA ALA A 434 16.35 2.61 7.89
C ALA A 434 17.21 3.05 6.68
N ALA A 435 17.77 4.26 6.70
CA ALA A 435 18.67 4.71 5.63
C ALA A 435 19.91 3.80 5.48
N ALA A 436 20.50 3.38 6.61
CA ALA A 436 21.64 2.47 6.60
C ALA A 436 21.28 1.04 6.18
N ALA A 437 20.07 0.56 6.48
CA ALA A 437 19.56 -0.73 6.00
C ALA A 437 19.33 -0.71 4.48
N ILE A 438 18.71 0.36 3.95
CA ILE A 438 18.53 0.52 2.51
C ILE A 438 19.88 0.63 1.78
N LYS A 439 20.85 1.33 2.37
CA LYS A 439 22.22 1.35 1.87
C LYS A 439 22.84 -0.06 1.80
N PHE A 440 22.57 -0.92 2.79
CA PHE A 440 23.01 -2.31 2.75
C PHE A 440 22.38 -3.05 1.56
N ILE A 441 21.08 -2.92 1.32
CA ILE A 441 20.41 -3.53 0.15
C ILE A 441 21.08 -3.09 -1.16
N VAL A 442 21.30 -1.79 -1.34
CA VAL A 442 21.94 -1.25 -2.55
C VAL A 442 23.35 -1.81 -2.74
N ASN A 443 24.14 -1.89 -1.67
CA ASN A 443 25.51 -2.42 -1.73
C ASN A 443 25.57 -3.95 -1.84
N ALA A 444 24.50 -4.65 -1.47
CA ALA A 444 24.38 -6.11 -1.58
C ALA A 444 23.93 -6.56 -2.97
N GLN A 445 23.53 -5.64 -3.86
CA GLN A 445 23.11 -5.97 -5.21
C GLN A 445 24.28 -6.54 -6.02
N SER A 446 24.01 -7.58 -6.80
CA SER A 446 24.99 -8.18 -7.70
C SER A 446 25.43 -7.17 -8.77
N PRO A 447 26.74 -6.91 -8.91
CA PRO A 447 27.24 -6.06 -9.98
C PRO A 447 27.17 -6.74 -11.36
N SER A 448 27.07 -8.08 -11.42
CA SER A 448 27.09 -8.79 -12.70
C SER A 448 25.75 -8.82 -13.43
N ASN A 449 24.63 -8.85 -12.72
CA ASN A 449 23.32 -8.91 -13.37
C ASN A 449 22.24 -8.05 -12.71
N GLY A 450 22.53 -7.35 -11.60
CA GLY A 450 21.56 -6.49 -10.92
C GLY A 450 20.52 -7.21 -10.05
N SER A 451 20.64 -8.53 -9.87
CA SER A 451 19.81 -9.28 -8.90
C SER A 451 20.40 -9.28 -7.48
N TRP A 452 19.74 -9.94 -6.55
CA TRP A 452 20.25 -10.18 -5.19
C TRP A 452 20.25 -11.67 -4.88
N GLY A 453 21.43 -12.23 -4.65
CA GLY A 453 21.61 -13.58 -4.13
C GLY A 453 21.30 -13.70 -2.64
N TYR A 454 21.46 -14.91 -2.12
CA TYR A 454 21.29 -15.20 -0.69
C TYR A 454 22.36 -14.55 0.19
N ASP A 455 23.55 -14.35 -0.38
CA ASP A 455 24.65 -13.59 0.19
C ASP A 455 24.86 -12.27 -0.59
N PRO A 456 25.29 -11.19 0.08
CA PRO A 456 25.56 -9.91 -0.56
C PRO A 456 26.56 -10.02 -1.73
N GLY A 457 26.22 -9.38 -2.85
CA GLY A 457 27.06 -9.31 -4.05
C GLY A 457 26.95 -10.52 -5.00
N ASN A 458 26.27 -11.59 -4.59
CA ASN A 458 26.05 -12.76 -5.45
C ASN A 458 24.84 -12.57 -6.37
N ASN A 459 24.87 -13.25 -7.52
CA ASN A 459 23.67 -13.40 -8.37
C ASN A 459 22.58 -14.15 -7.60
N GLY A 460 21.34 -13.76 -7.84
CA GLY A 460 20.17 -14.41 -7.26
C GLY A 460 19.04 -14.57 -8.25
N ASP A 461 17.84 -14.40 -7.73
CA ASP A 461 16.61 -14.85 -8.38
C ASP A 461 15.47 -13.84 -8.20
N THR A 462 14.39 -14.05 -8.94
CA THR A 462 13.20 -13.19 -8.94
C THR A 462 12.53 -13.11 -7.57
N SER A 463 12.60 -14.16 -6.74
CA SER A 463 11.90 -14.19 -5.46
C SER A 463 12.57 -13.33 -4.39
N ILE A 464 13.91 -13.30 -4.32
CA ILE A 464 14.64 -12.38 -3.44
C ILE A 464 14.48 -10.95 -3.95
N LEU A 465 14.59 -10.75 -5.27
CA LEU A 465 14.44 -9.44 -5.89
C LEU A 465 13.10 -8.78 -5.52
N GLY A 466 12.00 -9.53 -5.49
CA GLY A 466 10.69 -9.02 -5.07
C GLY A 466 10.72 -8.32 -3.71
N TRP A 467 11.33 -8.96 -2.71
CA TRP A 467 11.46 -8.39 -1.37
C TRP A 467 12.40 -7.18 -1.33
N GLN A 468 13.52 -7.20 -2.07
CA GLN A 468 14.40 -6.03 -2.13
C GLN A 468 13.69 -4.83 -2.76
N MET A 469 12.93 -5.05 -3.84
CA MET A 469 12.17 -4.00 -4.51
C MET A 469 11.09 -3.40 -3.60
N MET A 470 10.40 -4.22 -2.79
CA MET A 470 9.45 -3.71 -1.78
C MET A 470 10.13 -2.84 -0.72
N ALA A 471 11.33 -3.21 -0.27
CA ALA A 471 12.11 -2.40 0.67
C ALA A 471 12.54 -1.07 0.04
N LEU A 472 13.03 -1.08 -1.20
CA LEU A 472 13.41 0.14 -1.93
C LEU A 472 12.19 1.06 -2.17
N LYS A 473 11.04 0.51 -2.53
CA LYS A 473 9.80 1.28 -2.67
C LYS A 473 9.38 1.92 -1.33
N SER A 474 9.43 1.15 -0.24
CA SER A 474 9.12 1.65 1.11
C SER A 474 10.10 2.74 1.55
N ALA A 475 11.37 2.65 1.15
CA ALA A 475 12.36 3.69 1.40
C ALA A 475 11.99 5.02 0.73
N VAL A 476 11.50 4.99 -0.51
CA VAL A 476 11.01 6.18 -1.21
C VAL A 476 9.85 6.82 -0.44
N HIS A 477 8.89 6.02 0.06
CA HIS A 477 7.79 6.54 0.88
C HIS A 477 8.26 7.10 2.23
N ALA A 478 9.37 6.58 2.78
CA ALA A 478 10.00 7.11 3.97
C ALA A 478 10.89 8.34 3.70
N GLU A 479 10.93 8.83 2.45
CA GLU A 479 11.79 9.91 1.96
C GLU A 479 13.29 9.61 2.12
N ILE A 480 13.66 8.33 2.10
CA ILE A 480 15.04 7.87 2.07
C ILE A 480 15.48 7.81 0.59
N PRO A 481 16.57 8.50 0.20
CA PRO A 481 17.05 8.46 -1.16
C PRO A 481 17.43 7.04 -1.59
N VAL A 482 16.86 6.59 -2.71
CA VAL A 482 17.19 5.31 -3.35
C VAL A 482 18.03 5.57 -4.59
N SER A 483 19.09 4.78 -4.76
CA SER A 483 19.94 4.85 -5.95
C SER A 483 19.14 4.43 -7.20
N PRO A 484 18.99 5.29 -8.23
CA PRO A 484 18.34 4.91 -9.48
C PRO A 484 19.05 3.74 -10.19
N ASN A 485 20.35 3.56 -9.94
CA ASN A 485 21.12 2.44 -10.49
C ASN A 485 20.66 1.10 -9.91
N ALA A 486 20.20 1.07 -8.65
CA ALA A 486 19.71 -0.17 -8.06
C ALA A 486 18.43 -0.66 -8.75
N VAL A 487 17.49 0.26 -8.99
CA VAL A 487 16.24 -0.03 -9.71
C VAL A 487 16.53 -0.43 -11.17
N ARG A 488 17.47 0.27 -11.82
CA ARG A 488 17.93 -0.09 -13.19
C ARG A 488 18.50 -1.51 -13.24
N GLY A 489 19.36 -1.88 -12.28
CA GLY A 489 19.92 -3.22 -12.18
C GLY A 489 18.84 -4.29 -12.00
N ALA A 490 17.85 -4.02 -11.14
CA ALA A 490 16.71 -4.92 -10.94
C ALA A 490 15.91 -5.12 -12.25
N ASN A 491 15.65 -4.04 -12.99
CA ASN A 491 14.96 -4.11 -14.27
C ASN A 491 15.77 -4.87 -15.34
N LEU A 492 17.09 -4.71 -15.39
CA LEU A 492 17.97 -5.48 -16.28
C LEU A 492 17.90 -6.97 -15.98
N PHE A 493 17.92 -7.37 -14.71
CA PHE A 493 17.70 -8.78 -14.35
C PHE A 493 16.31 -9.25 -14.77
N LEU A 494 15.27 -8.46 -14.52
CA LEU A 494 13.91 -8.81 -14.94
C LEU A 494 13.78 -8.94 -16.45
N ASP A 495 14.55 -8.18 -17.25
CA ASP A 495 14.58 -8.33 -18.71
C ASP A 495 15.19 -9.69 -19.09
N GLN A 496 16.21 -10.16 -18.37
CA GLN A 496 16.88 -11.44 -18.63
C GLN A 496 16.00 -12.66 -18.31
N VAL A 497 15.15 -12.57 -17.29
CA VAL A 497 14.29 -13.67 -16.86
C VAL A 497 12.86 -13.58 -17.40
N GLN A 498 12.54 -12.60 -18.26
CA GLN A 498 11.24 -12.50 -18.91
C GLN A 498 11.16 -13.41 -20.14
N ALA A 499 10.12 -14.23 -20.22
CA ALA A 499 9.77 -15.03 -21.38
C ALA A 499 8.96 -14.22 -22.40
N GLU A 500 8.85 -14.73 -23.63
CA GLU A 500 8.14 -14.05 -24.74
C GLU A 500 6.66 -13.77 -24.43
N ASN A 501 6.02 -14.67 -23.67
CA ASN A 501 4.64 -14.54 -23.20
C ASN A 501 4.47 -13.57 -22.01
N GLY A 502 5.53 -12.83 -21.65
CA GLY A 502 5.53 -11.88 -20.53
C GLY A 502 5.70 -12.52 -19.15
N PHE A 503 5.80 -13.85 -19.06
CA PHE A 503 6.00 -14.54 -17.78
C PHE A 503 7.44 -14.35 -17.30
N TYR A 504 7.65 -14.47 -15.99
CA TYR A 504 8.98 -14.33 -15.40
C TYR A 504 9.46 -15.64 -14.80
N GLY A 505 10.72 -15.97 -15.10
CA GLY A 505 11.52 -17.03 -14.52
C GLY A 505 11.94 -16.77 -13.08
N TYR A 506 12.41 -17.82 -12.42
CA TYR A 506 13.19 -17.78 -11.20
C TYR A 506 14.62 -17.29 -11.47
N GLN A 507 15.35 -17.94 -12.39
CA GLN A 507 16.72 -17.56 -12.77
C GLN A 507 16.89 -17.42 -14.29
N SER A 508 15.92 -17.88 -15.08
CA SER A 508 15.99 -17.84 -16.55
C SER A 508 14.59 -17.78 -17.15
N ALA A 509 14.42 -17.22 -18.34
CA ALA A 509 13.10 -17.19 -18.99
C ALA A 509 12.46 -18.59 -19.16
N GLN A 510 13.25 -19.67 -19.18
CA GLN A 510 12.78 -21.04 -19.39
C GLN A 510 12.13 -21.68 -18.16
N ASP A 511 12.40 -21.17 -16.95
CA ASP A 511 11.86 -21.70 -15.69
C ASP A 511 10.66 -20.88 -15.16
N ALA A 512 10.02 -20.14 -16.05
CA ALA A 512 8.88 -19.29 -15.76
C ALA A 512 7.71 -20.06 -15.14
N LYS A 513 7.19 -19.52 -14.03
CA LYS A 513 6.06 -20.08 -13.26
C LYS A 513 5.14 -18.97 -12.74
N PRO A 514 3.89 -19.27 -12.36
CA PRO A 514 2.94 -18.26 -11.91
C PRO A 514 3.46 -17.40 -10.74
N SER A 515 4.13 -18.00 -9.75
CA SER A 515 4.66 -17.28 -8.59
C SER A 515 5.73 -16.25 -8.95
N THR A 516 6.74 -16.62 -9.75
CA THR A 516 7.76 -15.68 -10.19
C THR A 516 7.22 -14.66 -11.19
N THR A 517 6.22 -15.04 -11.98
CA THR A 517 5.50 -14.12 -12.87
C THR A 517 4.78 -13.04 -12.08
N ALA A 518 4.04 -13.39 -11.03
CA ALA A 518 3.39 -12.41 -10.17
C ALA A 518 4.40 -11.43 -9.54
N ILE A 519 5.54 -11.94 -9.05
CA ILE A 519 6.60 -11.11 -8.47
C ILE A 519 7.20 -10.16 -9.52
N GLY A 520 7.57 -10.68 -10.69
CA GLY A 520 8.12 -9.89 -11.78
C GLY A 520 7.17 -8.79 -12.23
N LEU A 521 5.87 -9.08 -12.34
CA LEU A 521 4.84 -8.12 -12.68
C LEU A 521 4.71 -7.01 -11.63
N VAL A 522 4.59 -7.34 -10.34
CA VAL A 522 4.57 -6.31 -9.27
C VAL A 522 5.81 -5.43 -9.36
N CYS A 523 7.00 -6.00 -9.52
CA CYS A 523 8.22 -5.21 -9.64
C CYS A 523 8.21 -4.28 -10.87
N ARG A 524 7.69 -4.72 -12.03
CA ARG A 524 7.54 -3.86 -13.21
C ARG A 524 6.55 -2.73 -12.99
N MET A 525 5.42 -3.02 -12.37
CA MET A 525 4.41 -2.00 -12.05
C MET A 525 5.01 -0.95 -11.10
N LEU A 526 5.72 -1.39 -10.05
CA LEU A 526 6.41 -0.50 -9.11
C LEU A 526 7.54 0.32 -9.76
N SER A 527 8.19 -0.23 -10.79
CA SER A 527 9.18 0.47 -11.62
C SER A 527 8.56 1.43 -12.65
N GLY A 528 7.23 1.53 -12.74
CA GLY A 528 6.53 2.48 -13.59
C GLY A 528 6.29 2.02 -15.03
N VAL A 529 6.32 0.70 -15.31
CA VAL A 529 5.92 0.17 -16.63
C VAL A 529 4.46 0.53 -16.90
N SER A 530 4.13 0.92 -18.14
CA SER A 530 2.76 1.26 -18.53
C SER A 530 1.82 0.06 -18.46
N ARG A 531 0.55 0.29 -18.11
CA ARG A 531 -0.52 -0.71 -18.18
C ARG A 531 -0.69 -1.27 -19.60
N GLU A 532 -0.42 -0.44 -20.61
CA GLU A 532 -0.55 -0.78 -22.03
C GLU A 532 0.62 -1.60 -22.59
N GLU A 533 1.63 -1.90 -21.77
CA GLU A 533 2.73 -2.77 -22.18
C GLU A 533 2.20 -4.17 -22.54
N PRO A 534 2.33 -4.63 -23.81
CA PRO A 534 1.65 -5.84 -24.28
C PRO A 534 1.99 -7.10 -23.49
N ARG A 535 3.26 -7.25 -23.08
CA ARG A 535 3.71 -8.40 -22.29
C ARG A 535 3.15 -8.40 -20.88
N LEU A 536 3.02 -7.21 -20.28
CA LEU A 536 2.41 -7.05 -18.95
C LEU A 536 0.93 -7.44 -19.02
N LYS A 537 0.18 -6.88 -19.97
CA LYS A 537 -1.24 -7.19 -20.17
C LYS A 537 -1.48 -8.70 -20.38
N MET A 538 -0.74 -9.31 -21.30
CA MET A 538 -0.85 -10.75 -21.59
C MET A 538 -0.60 -11.62 -20.35
N ALA A 539 0.42 -11.30 -19.55
CA ALA A 539 0.72 -12.06 -18.34
C ALA A 539 -0.32 -11.84 -17.22
N VAL A 540 -0.84 -10.61 -17.06
CA VAL A 540 -1.91 -10.32 -16.11
C VAL A 540 -3.20 -11.07 -16.46
N GLU A 541 -3.61 -11.03 -17.73
CA GLU A 541 -4.79 -11.75 -18.21
C GLU A 541 -4.65 -13.26 -17.98
N ALA A 542 -3.46 -13.83 -18.23
CA ALA A 542 -3.20 -15.24 -17.97
C ALA A 542 -3.28 -15.60 -16.47
N LEU A 543 -2.74 -14.76 -15.58
CA LEU A 543 -2.85 -14.98 -14.13
C LEU A 543 -4.29 -14.80 -13.63
N SER A 544 -5.03 -13.81 -14.13
CA SER A 544 -6.44 -13.60 -13.79
C SER A 544 -7.35 -14.72 -14.31
N ALA A 545 -7.01 -15.31 -15.46
CA ALA A 545 -7.68 -16.50 -15.98
C ALA A 545 -7.45 -17.73 -15.09
N ALA A 546 -6.22 -17.93 -14.60
CA ALA A 546 -5.88 -19.01 -13.68
C ALA A 546 -6.54 -18.85 -12.30
N GLY A 547 -6.60 -17.61 -11.78
CA GLY A 547 -7.18 -17.29 -10.48
C GLY A 547 -6.30 -17.71 -9.29
N PRO A 548 -6.79 -17.48 -8.05
CA PRO A 548 -6.08 -17.89 -6.85
C PRO A 548 -5.82 -19.40 -6.76
N ASP A 549 -4.68 -19.79 -6.19
CA ASP A 549 -4.33 -21.19 -5.91
C ASP A 549 -4.40 -21.46 -4.40
N PRO A 550 -5.42 -22.21 -3.90
CA PRO A 550 -5.57 -22.51 -2.48
C PRO A 550 -4.35 -23.18 -1.83
N GLY A 551 -3.50 -23.85 -2.62
CA GLY A 551 -2.29 -24.52 -2.15
C GLY A 551 -1.01 -23.68 -2.23
N ASN A 552 -1.10 -22.40 -2.62
CA ASN A 552 0.07 -21.55 -2.86
C ASN A 552 -0.15 -20.10 -2.41
N MET A 553 -0.08 -19.87 -1.10
CA MET A 553 -0.30 -18.55 -0.54
C MET A 553 0.79 -17.56 -0.95
N TYR A 554 2.03 -18.02 -1.13
CA TYR A 554 3.10 -17.18 -1.64
C TYR A 554 2.80 -16.60 -3.03
N TYR A 555 2.28 -17.41 -3.95
CA TYR A 555 1.77 -16.93 -5.24
C TYR A 555 0.61 -15.95 -5.04
N ASN A 556 -0.39 -16.34 -4.25
CA ASN A 556 -1.60 -15.54 -4.05
C ASN A 556 -1.28 -14.14 -3.50
N TYR A 557 -0.34 -14.03 -2.57
CA TYR A 557 0.08 -12.75 -1.99
C TYR A 557 0.58 -11.76 -3.06
N TYR A 558 1.45 -12.22 -3.97
CA TYR A 558 1.95 -11.35 -5.04
C TYR A 558 0.91 -11.14 -6.15
N ALA A 559 0.20 -12.19 -6.54
CA ALA A 559 -0.80 -12.10 -7.60
C ALA A 559 -1.96 -11.17 -7.19
N THR A 560 -2.35 -11.17 -5.91
CA THR A 560 -3.34 -10.22 -5.39
C THR A 560 -2.88 -8.77 -5.56
N GLN A 561 -1.60 -8.47 -5.31
CA GLN A 561 -1.05 -7.13 -5.55
C GLN A 561 -1.04 -6.78 -7.05
N VAL A 562 -0.72 -7.73 -7.93
CA VAL A 562 -0.83 -7.53 -9.39
C VAL A 562 -2.25 -7.14 -9.76
N MET A 563 -3.24 -7.93 -9.33
CA MET A 563 -4.65 -7.69 -9.67
C MET A 563 -5.14 -6.36 -9.10
N LEU A 564 -4.74 -6.00 -7.87
CA LEU A 564 -5.08 -4.70 -7.28
C LEU A 564 -4.51 -3.54 -8.10
N HIS A 565 -3.20 -3.60 -8.43
CA HIS A 565 -2.56 -2.52 -9.17
C HIS A 565 -3.09 -2.41 -10.60
N TYR A 566 -3.45 -3.54 -11.23
CA TYR A 566 -4.03 -3.59 -12.57
C TYR A 566 -5.48 -3.13 -12.61
N GLY A 567 -6.25 -3.43 -11.57
CA GLY A 567 -7.63 -3.00 -11.37
C GLY A 567 -8.64 -3.57 -12.38
N GLY A 568 -9.83 -2.97 -12.38
CA GLY A 568 -10.96 -3.37 -13.23
C GLY A 568 -11.44 -4.79 -12.95
N GLU A 569 -12.02 -5.44 -13.98
CA GLU A 569 -12.62 -6.77 -13.87
C GLU A 569 -11.66 -7.84 -13.32
N THR A 570 -10.35 -7.71 -13.61
CA THR A 570 -9.34 -8.64 -13.09
C THR A 570 -9.23 -8.62 -11.57
N TRP A 571 -9.40 -7.44 -10.95
CA TRP A 571 -9.44 -7.28 -9.50
C TRP A 571 -10.73 -7.85 -8.91
N ASP A 572 -11.89 -7.48 -9.46
CA ASP A 572 -13.19 -7.90 -8.91
C ASP A 572 -13.35 -9.43 -8.93
N LYS A 573 -12.94 -10.06 -10.04
CA LYS A 573 -12.93 -11.52 -10.19
C LYS A 573 -11.95 -12.18 -9.22
N TRP A 574 -10.76 -11.61 -9.02
CA TRP A 574 -9.75 -12.18 -8.14
C TRP A 574 -10.13 -12.04 -6.67
N ASN A 575 -10.48 -10.83 -6.24
CA ASN A 575 -10.72 -10.48 -4.85
C ASN A 575 -11.94 -11.23 -4.29
N SER A 576 -13.01 -11.39 -5.08
CA SER A 576 -14.17 -12.17 -4.65
C SER A 576 -13.81 -13.62 -4.31
N VAL A 577 -12.93 -14.28 -5.06
CA VAL A 577 -12.52 -15.66 -4.76
C VAL A 577 -11.52 -15.69 -3.59
N MET A 578 -10.52 -14.81 -3.62
CA MET A 578 -9.44 -14.82 -2.64
C MET A 578 -9.94 -14.44 -1.24
N ARG A 579 -10.77 -13.40 -1.12
CA ARG A 579 -11.35 -12.94 0.15
C ARG A 579 -12.16 -14.04 0.83
N GLU A 580 -13.10 -14.64 0.10
CA GLU A 580 -13.97 -15.70 0.64
C GLU A 580 -13.17 -16.94 1.04
N HIS A 581 -12.13 -17.29 0.27
CA HIS A 581 -11.25 -18.39 0.64
C HIS A 581 -10.52 -18.12 1.96
N LEU A 582 -9.95 -16.92 2.16
CA LEU A 582 -9.24 -16.60 3.41
C LEU A 582 -10.18 -16.50 4.61
N VAL A 583 -11.35 -15.89 4.45
CA VAL A 583 -12.36 -15.81 5.51
C VAL A 583 -12.81 -17.21 5.94
N SER A 584 -13.15 -18.08 4.98
CA SER A 584 -13.67 -19.42 5.27
C SER A 584 -12.63 -20.41 5.81
N THR A 585 -11.33 -20.14 5.65
CA THR A 585 -10.24 -21.04 6.08
C THR A 585 -9.51 -20.57 7.34
N GLN A 586 -9.83 -19.38 7.85
CA GLN A 586 -9.28 -18.90 9.11
C GLN A 586 -9.70 -19.83 10.26
N GLN A 587 -8.75 -20.13 11.14
CA GLN A 587 -9.04 -20.94 12.33
C GLN A 587 -9.85 -20.10 13.32
N SER A 588 -10.96 -20.63 13.84
CA SER A 588 -11.86 -19.91 14.74
C SER A 588 -11.79 -20.38 16.20
N GLU A 589 -11.07 -21.46 16.49
CA GLU A 589 -11.10 -22.12 17.80
C GLU A 589 -9.71 -22.34 18.41
N GLY A 590 -9.71 -22.42 19.75
CA GLY A 590 -8.53 -22.77 20.53
C GLY A 590 -7.42 -21.71 20.46
N HIS A 591 -6.18 -22.16 20.70
CA HIS A 591 -5.01 -21.28 20.76
C HIS A 591 -4.59 -20.74 19.37
N VAL A 592 -5.06 -21.38 18.29
CA VAL A 592 -4.79 -20.99 16.91
C VAL A 592 -5.87 -20.08 16.32
N ALA A 593 -6.91 -19.72 17.09
CA ALA A 593 -7.97 -18.83 16.63
C ALA A 593 -7.42 -17.50 16.09
N GLY A 594 -7.88 -17.09 14.91
CA GLY A 594 -7.40 -15.94 14.15
C GLY A 594 -6.26 -16.23 13.16
N SER A 595 -5.63 -17.41 13.23
CA SER A 595 -4.50 -17.76 12.33
C SER A 595 -4.92 -18.60 11.13
N TRP A 596 -4.00 -18.79 10.18
CA TRP A 596 -4.20 -19.66 9.01
C TRP A 596 -3.27 -20.86 9.01
N ASN A 597 -3.82 -21.99 8.54
CA ASN A 597 -3.14 -23.28 8.44
C ASN A 597 -2.87 -23.67 6.97
N ILE A 598 -2.48 -22.72 6.14
CA ILE A 598 -2.25 -22.98 4.71
C ILE A 598 -0.87 -23.64 4.56
N SER A 599 -0.85 -24.95 4.32
CA SER A 599 0.39 -25.64 4.00
C SER A 599 0.69 -25.41 2.52
N ASP A 600 1.61 -24.50 2.21
CA ASP A 600 2.20 -24.38 0.88
C ASP A 600 3.67 -24.81 0.86
N ALA A 601 4.20 -25.06 -0.34
CA ALA A 601 5.57 -25.52 -0.54
C ALA A 601 6.65 -24.50 -0.11
N HIS A 602 6.27 -23.24 0.14
CA HIS A 602 7.16 -22.13 0.45
C HIS A 602 7.18 -21.75 1.93
N GLY A 603 6.08 -21.98 2.66
CA GLY A 603 5.93 -21.59 4.06
C GLY A 603 6.21 -22.69 5.06
N GLY A 604 6.44 -23.95 4.65
CA GLY A 604 6.69 -25.05 5.59
C GLY A 604 7.84 -24.78 6.60
N ALA A 605 8.92 -24.12 6.16
CA ALA A 605 10.03 -23.75 7.05
C ALA A 605 9.70 -22.55 7.97
N ALA A 606 8.82 -21.64 7.53
CA ALA A 606 8.45 -20.44 8.27
C ALA A 606 7.17 -20.60 9.13
N GLY A 607 6.41 -21.67 8.88
CA GLY A 607 5.28 -22.13 9.69
C GLY A 607 4.07 -21.20 9.67
N ARG A 608 3.19 -21.42 10.65
CA ARG A 608 1.90 -20.74 10.82
C ARG A 608 2.01 -19.22 10.92
N LEU A 609 3.04 -18.70 11.57
CA LEU A 609 3.23 -17.24 11.69
C LEU A 609 3.39 -16.60 10.31
N TYR A 610 4.21 -17.19 9.43
CA TYR A 610 4.41 -16.68 8.08
C TYR A 610 3.13 -16.69 7.27
N MET A 611 2.38 -17.80 7.33
CA MET A 611 1.11 -17.94 6.63
C MET A 611 0.07 -16.94 7.11
N THR A 612 -0.02 -16.76 8.43
CA THR A 612 -0.92 -15.79 9.02
C THR A 612 -0.60 -14.39 8.55
N CYS A 613 0.67 -13.97 8.58
CA CYS A 613 1.06 -12.65 8.07
C CYS A 613 0.74 -12.48 6.57
N LEU A 614 0.99 -13.49 5.72
CA LEU A 614 0.65 -13.40 4.30
C LEU A 614 -0.86 -13.30 4.07
N CYS A 615 -1.66 -14.09 4.78
CA CYS A 615 -3.13 -14.05 4.67
C CYS A 615 -3.68 -12.70 5.12
N THR A 616 -3.24 -12.21 6.29
CA THR A 616 -3.63 -10.89 6.80
C THR A 616 -3.26 -9.79 5.81
N MET A 617 -2.01 -9.73 5.33
CA MET A 617 -1.58 -8.71 4.38
C MET A 617 -2.28 -8.82 3.01
N THR A 618 -2.73 -10.01 2.63
CA THR A 618 -3.53 -10.21 1.40
C THR A 618 -4.93 -9.61 1.56
N LEU A 619 -5.55 -9.76 2.73
CA LEU A 619 -6.83 -9.11 3.06
C LEU A 619 -6.68 -7.58 3.26
N GLU A 620 -5.49 -7.10 3.60
CA GLU A 620 -5.22 -5.66 3.76
C GLU A 620 -5.02 -4.90 2.46
N VAL A 621 -4.78 -5.61 1.36
CA VAL A 621 -4.15 -5.08 0.14
C VAL A 621 -4.82 -3.80 -0.39
N TYR A 622 -6.15 -3.73 -0.35
CA TYR A 622 -6.95 -2.68 -0.99
C TYR A 622 -7.02 -1.36 -0.21
N TYR A 623 -6.65 -1.34 1.06
CA TYR A 623 -6.43 -0.11 1.82
C TYR A 623 -4.96 0.12 2.16
N ARG A 624 -4.12 -0.91 2.01
CA ARG A 624 -2.67 -0.87 2.22
C ARG A 624 -1.93 -0.20 1.06
N HIS A 625 -2.37 -0.43 -0.18
CA HIS A 625 -1.72 0.03 -1.40
C HIS A 625 -2.67 0.83 -2.27
N LEU A 626 -2.20 1.95 -2.82
CA LEU A 626 -2.94 2.64 -3.87
C LEU A 626 -2.77 1.91 -5.22
N PRO A 627 -3.87 1.64 -5.97
CA PRO A 627 -3.77 1.13 -7.33
C PRO A 627 -2.92 2.05 -8.21
N LEU A 628 -1.96 1.48 -8.94
CA LEU A 628 -0.99 2.27 -9.71
C LEU A 628 -1.55 2.76 -11.04
N TYR A 629 -2.49 2.03 -11.63
CA TYR A 629 -3.06 2.36 -12.95
C TYR A 629 -4.45 3.03 -12.87
N GLY A 630 -4.84 3.52 -11.69
CA GLY A 630 -6.12 4.17 -11.44
C GLY A 630 -7.29 3.19 -11.29
N ILE A 631 -8.38 3.66 -10.68
CA ILE A 631 -9.65 2.93 -10.61
C ILE A 631 -10.50 3.43 -11.79
N PRO A 632 -10.92 2.56 -12.73
CA PRO A 632 -11.81 2.99 -13.81
C PRO A 632 -13.10 3.55 -13.21
N GLU A 633 -13.51 4.76 -13.61
CA GLU A 633 -14.80 5.31 -13.21
C GLU A 633 -15.94 4.45 -13.79
N ALA A 634 -16.88 4.05 -12.95
CA ALA A 634 -17.99 3.19 -13.33
C ALA A 634 -19.07 4.00 -14.08
N GLY A 635 -19.20 3.75 -15.38
CA GLY A 635 -20.48 3.76 -16.09
C GLY A 635 -20.87 5.04 -16.86
N GLU A 636 -20.69 5.00 -18.19
CA GLU A 636 -21.71 5.51 -19.11
C GLU A 636 -22.27 4.32 -19.89
N SER A 637 -23.44 3.83 -19.46
CA SER A 637 -24.26 2.92 -20.24
C SER A 637 -24.86 3.69 -21.40
N ASP A 638 -24.44 3.33 -22.62
CA ASP A 638 -25.02 3.78 -23.88
C ASP A 638 -26.54 3.51 -23.88
N SER A 639 -27.33 4.55 -23.62
CA SER A 639 -28.79 4.53 -23.76
C SER A 639 -29.15 5.31 -25.01
N GLY A 640 -29.02 4.64 -26.15
CA GLY A 640 -29.53 5.13 -27.42
C GLY A 640 -31.04 5.42 -27.34
N VAL A 641 -31.39 6.69 -27.53
CA VAL A 641 -32.76 7.12 -27.86
C VAL A 641 -32.70 7.90 -29.17
N PRO A 642 -33.42 7.48 -30.23
CA PRO A 642 -33.42 8.18 -31.51
C PRO A 642 -34.37 9.38 -31.44
N ASP A 643 -33.82 10.59 -31.54
CA ASP A 643 -34.64 11.81 -31.55
C ASP A 643 -35.21 12.06 -32.96
N ALA A 644 -36.48 11.72 -33.11
CA ALA A 644 -37.30 12.05 -34.25
C ALA A 644 -37.98 13.39 -33.99
N ASP A 645 -37.38 14.50 -34.45
CA ASP A 645 -38.12 15.64 -35.00
C ASP A 645 -37.18 16.80 -35.36
N LYS A 646 -37.09 17.12 -36.65
CA LYS A 646 -37.03 18.51 -37.13
C LYS A 646 -37.24 18.56 -38.64
N LYS A 647 -38.52 18.70 -39.01
CA LYS A 647 -38.96 19.25 -40.29
C LYS A 647 -38.60 20.72 -40.41
N ASP A 648 -38.20 21.08 -41.62
CA ASP A 648 -38.48 22.34 -42.32
C ASP A 648 -38.21 23.67 -41.62
N SER A 649 -37.17 24.39 -42.05
CA SER A 649 -37.41 25.59 -42.86
C SER A 649 -36.15 26.07 -43.59
N LYS A 650 -36.17 25.91 -44.91
CA LYS A 650 -35.42 26.76 -45.85
C LYS A 650 -35.93 28.20 -45.74
N SER A 651 -35.04 29.19 -45.72
CA SER A 651 -35.23 30.44 -46.49
C SER A 651 -34.16 31.51 -46.23
N LYS A 652 -33.51 31.91 -47.34
CA LYS A 652 -32.97 33.25 -47.68
C LYS A 652 -31.58 33.62 -47.10
N LYS A 653 -30.56 33.61 -47.96
CA LYS A 653 -30.09 34.74 -48.81
C LYS A 653 -29.36 35.81 -47.99
N LYS A 654 -28.03 35.84 -48.08
CA LYS A 654 -27.33 36.69 -49.06
C LYS A 654 -25.89 36.22 -49.23
#